data_AF-A0A4R5DXV5-F1
#
_entry.id   AF-A0A4R5DXV5-F1
#
_cell.length_a   1.000
_cell.length_b   1.000
_cell.length_c   1.000
_cell.angle_alpha   90.00
_cell.angle_beta   90.00
_cell.angle_gamma   90.00
#
_symmetry.space_group_name_H-M   'P 1'
#
loop_
_entity.id
_entity.type
_entity.pdbx_description
1 polymer ?
#
loop_
_entity_poly.entity_id
_entity_poly.type
_entity_poly.pdbx_seq_one_letter_code
_entity_poly.pdbx_strand_id
1 'polypeptide(L)'
;MKNFILAASIFLLTFTNSIAQNVHFFSEGLGVGPVHQYGREALYKDQLAYLLYSGTLVSPKEGSQISTTQAELKWKPVKTDTSHRFRGDSFSNGYVYLTYDSKKEQAAVLNVTGNDMVFVNGAPRGGDVYRYGWMNLPLKLKKGKNEFYVRVARFGRFGGITAKLTFPEKPVYLSTEDLTAPNAVVGLKNDSLWVGIVIVNTSAKPLTTLTVKSDAAGKSITTTVPGIAAFTTRKVSVLVNGGSSETPNKFPVVINLMQNGKSIDSKSIEMETYEAGKQYSRTFVSDIDGSVQYYAVSPYIGPKTNTAPALFFSVHGAEVQAISQARAYKPKDWGVLVAPTNRRPRGFNWEDWGRLDALEVLDIAKKTFSPDPSKIYLTGHSMGGHGTWFLGATYPDKWAAIAPSAGYPTLSSYGSHDGVIPDSAGSAVEAILLRASNASNVLALTQNYKGLGVYIAHGDADRTVSVEYARQMKKILAGFHRDFSYYEHIGGEHWYGDISVDWPPIFNFFSWHSIAKDTATNHIDFTTANPGVSGKYKWATIHQQISPLKYSKIIVDLNKTKNVITGTTENVATLSLNLAAIKKGTSLKVVLDSLPAISYEVKGDSETIILRKSNQWALSGSLSEQEKNTARSGTFKEPFKNRMVFVYATAGTPQENTWAFEKARYDAETWYYRGNGAVELVADKDFNPSAFKDRGVVIYGNSSNNLAWGKLLANCPVQISTGKITVGTRQFNGDDLSAYFIWPRQDSKTASVAVISGTGKKGMQAANANQYFAGGSGFPDLMIFSSDMLNSGFKGVKMAGFFGNDWSVEKGEFEYSSDK
;
A
#
# COMPACT_ATOMS: atom_id res chain seq x y z
N MET A 1 -9.60 78.89 -0.66
CA MET A 1 -8.27 79.26 -0.12
C MET A 1 -7.72 78.03 0.59
N LYS A 2 -6.87 77.23 -0.09
CA LYS A 2 -5.41 77.11 0.16
C LYS A 2 -5.11 76.71 1.62
N ASN A 3 -4.84 75.43 1.89
CA ASN A 3 -3.49 74.81 2.07
C ASN A 3 -3.07 74.84 3.57
N PHE A 4 -2.48 73.85 4.24
CA PHE A 4 -1.73 72.62 3.93
C PHE A 4 -1.87 71.68 5.14
N ILE A 5 -2.13 70.38 4.92
CA ILE A 5 -1.98 69.33 5.95
C ILE A 5 -0.61 68.69 5.76
N LEU A 6 0.19 68.73 6.83
CA LEU A 6 1.44 68.00 6.97
C LEU A 6 1.11 66.62 7.57
N ALA A 7 1.27 65.54 6.80
CA ALA A 7 1.26 64.18 7.34
C ALA A 7 2.41 63.40 6.71
N ALA A 8 3.37 63.05 7.56
CA ALA A 8 4.61 62.38 7.22
C ALA A 8 4.34 61.00 6.59
N SER A 9 4.86 60.79 5.38
CA SER A 9 4.98 59.48 4.75
C SER A 9 6.31 58.86 5.18
N ILE A 10 6.29 57.97 6.18
CA ILE A 10 7.42 57.08 6.46
C ILE A 10 7.25 55.85 5.58
N PHE A 11 7.95 55.85 4.44
CA PHE A 11 8.15 54.66 3.61
C PHE A 11 9.13 53.73 4.35
N LEU A 12 8.60 52.74 5.07
CA LEU A 12 9.40 51.60 5.54
C LEU A 12 9.62 50.67 4.33
N LEU A 13 10.70 50.93 3.59
CA LEU A 13 11.29 49.96 2.69
C LEU A 13 11.85 48.80 3.52
N THR A 14 11.05 47.75 3.71
CA THR A 14 11.55 46.46 4.17
C THR A 14 12.40 45.86 3.05
N PHE A 15 13.71 46.08 3.14
CA PHE A 15 14.68 45.27 2.40
C PHE A 15 14.53 43.82 2.85
N THR A 16 13.74 43.04 2.14
CA THR A 16 13.82 41.60 2.19
C THR A 16 15.12 41.22 1.47
N ASN A 17 16.15 40.90 2.25
CA ASN A 17 17.30 40.17 1.72
C ASN A 17 16.80 38.79 1.29
N SER A 18 16.33 38.67 0.06
CA SER A 18 16.16 37.38 -0.62
C SER A 18 17.56 36.82 -0.87
N ILE A 19 18.10 36.13 0.13
CA ILE A 19 19.25 35.26 -0.10
C ILE A 19 18.69 34.06 -0.87
N ALA A 20 19.09 33.90 -2.12
CA ALA A 20 18.68 32.75 -2.91
C ALA A 20 19.09 31.46 -2.18
N GLN A 21 18.15 30.53 -2.00
CA GLN A 21 18.45 29.22 -1.42
C GLN A 21 19.56 28.57 -2.24
N ASN A 22 20.68 28.25 -1.60
CA ASN A 22 21.80 27.66 -2.32
C ASN A 22 21.43 26.24 -2.75
N VAL A 23 21.56 25.96 -4.06
CA VAL A 23 21.27 24.66 -4.66
C VAL A 23 22.51 24.16 -5.39
N HIS A 24 22.94 22.95 -5.04
CA HIS A 24 23.97 22.24 -5.77
C HIS A 24 23.33 21.17 -6.64
N PHE A 25 23.43 21.32 -7.96
CA PHE A 25 23.08 20.27 -8.91
C PHE A 25 24.31 19.40 -9.17
N PHE A 26 24.14 18.09 -9.06
CA PHE A 26 25.17 17.16 -9.49
C PHE A 26 25.20 17.15 -11.03
N SER A 27 26.36 17.42 -11.64
CA SER A 27 26.53 17.48 -13.09
C SER A 27 27.33 16.30 -13.66
N GLU A 28 28.12 15.63 -12.82
CA GLU A 28 29.01 14.53 -13.19
C GLU A 28 28.91 13.39 -12.16
N GLY A 29 29.12 12.17 -12.63
CA GLY A 29 29.08 10.96 -11.81
C GLY A 29 29.62 9.74 -12.54
N LEU A 30 29.54 8.57 -11.90
CA LEU A 30 29.91 7.28 -12.50
C LEU A 30 28.70 6.35 -12.52
N GLY A 31 28.38 5.75 -13.66
CA GLY A 31 27.30 4.77 -13.81
C GLY A 31 27.82 3.35 -13.96
N VAL A 32 27.15 2.37 -13.33
CA VAL A 32 27.42 0.93 -13.52
C VAL A 32 26.12 0.12 -13.53
N GLY A 33 26.00 -0.84 -14.44
CA GLY A 33 24.84 -1.72 -14.55
C GLY A 33 25.02 -2.76 -15.66
N PRO A 34 24.27 -3.87 -15.64
CA PRO A 34 23.28 -4.25 -14.63
C PRO A 34 23.91 -4.90 -13.38
N VAL A 35 23.64 -4.37 -12.18
CA VAL A 35 24.21 -4.86 -10.91
C VAL A 35 23.16 -5.23 -9.86
N HIS A 36 21.87 -5.06 -10.16
CA HIS A 36 20.78 -5.46 -9.29
C HIS A 36 19.62 -6.10 -10.06
N GLN A 37 18.72 -6.75 -9.33
CA GLN A 37 17.50 -7.33 -9.83
C GLN A 37 16.47 -7.31 -8.70
N TYR A 38 15.43 -6.49 -8.90
CA TYR A 38 14.28 -6.37 -8.01
C TYR A 38 13.00 -6.67 -8.79
N GLY A 39 12.03 -7.27 -8.12
CA GLY A 39 10.76 -7.72 -8.70
C GLY A 39 9.59 -7.61 -7.71
N ARG A 40 8.41 -8.10 -8.10
CA ARG A 40 7.23 -8.29 -7.22
C ARG A 40 7.36 -9.55 -6.37
N GLU A 41 8.53 -9.74 -5.79
CA GLU A 41 8.89 -10.96 -5.08
C GLU A 41 9.65 -10.58 -3.79
N ALA A 42 9.64 -11.49 -2.82
CA ALA A 42 10.49 -11.35 -1.65
C ALA A 42 11.98 -11.51 -1.98
N LEU A 43 12.29 -12.24 -3.07
CA LEU A 43 13.64 -12.44 -3.56
C LEU A 43 14.17 -11.19 -4.29
N TYR A 44 15.46 -10.95 -4.15
CA TYR A 44 16.17 -9.94 -4.93
C TYR A 44 17.67 -10.23 -4.98
N LYS A 45 18.35 -9.57 -5.92
CA LYS A 45 19.80 -9.54 -6.02
C LYS A 45 20.28 -8.10 -6.12
N ASP A 46 21.36 -7.77 -5.44
CA ASP A 46 21.97 -6.44 -5.50
C ASP A 46 23.45 -6.57 -5.16
N GLN A 47 24.27 -6.72 -6.20
CA GLN A 47 25.71 -6.97 -6.05
C GLN A 47 26.42 -5.74 -5.46
N LEU A 48 25.96 -4.54 -5.79
CA LEU A 48 26.55 -3.33 -5.23
C LEU A 48 26.24 -3.23 -3.73
N ALA A 49 25.00 -3.48 -3.33
CA ALA A 49 24.63 -3.52 -1.92
C ALA A 49 25.38 -4.63 -1.17
N TYR A 50 25.53 -5.82 -1.77
CA TYR A 50 26.32 -6.92 -1.19
C TYR A 50 27.75 -6.48 -0.86
N LEU A 51 28.46 -5.91 -1.85
CA LEU A 51 29.84 -5.41 -1.67
C LEU A 51 29.92 -4.24 -0.67
N LEU A 52 28.91 -3.38 -0.64
CA LEU A 52 28.83 -2.28 0.31
C LEU A 52 28.68 -2.80 1.75
N TYR A 53 27.84 -3.82 1.95
CA TYR A 53 27.54 -4.38 3.27
C TYR A 53 28.66 -5.27 3.80
N SER A 54 29.35 -6.00 2.92
CA SER A 54 30.55 -6.77 3.26
C SER A 54 31.77 -5.88 3.55
N GLY A 55 31.72 -4.59 3.20
CA GLY A 55 32.85 -3.67 3.31
C GLY A 55 33.94 -3.91 2.26
N THR A 56 33.62 -4.64 1.18
CA THR A 56 34.56 -4.98 0.10
C THR A 56 34.35 -4.15 -1.17
N LEU A 57 33.39 -3.22 -1.16
CA LEU A 57 33.18 -2.29 -2.26
C LEU A 57 34.39 -1.34 -2.37
N VAL A 58 35.16 -1.50 -3.44
CA VAL A 58 36.23 -0.56 -3.80
C VAL A 58 35.61 0.76 -4.23
N SER A 59 36.18 1.89 -3.78
CA SER A 59 35.71 3.22 -4.15
C SER A 59 35.62 3.37 -5.67
N PRO A 60 34.47 3.77 -6.23
CA PRO A 60 34.29 3.89 -7.66
C PRO A 60 35.31 4.85 -8.30
N LYS A 61 35.95 4.39 -9.38
CA LYS A 61 36.80 5.21 -10.27
C LYS A 61 36.44 4.87 -11.71
N GLU A 62 36.62 5.82 -12.62
CA GLU A 62 36.41 5.55 -14.05
C GLU A 62 37.24 4.34 -14.50
N GLY A 63 36.59 3.40 -15.19
CA GLY A 63 37.21 2.18 -15.69
C GLY A 63 37.47 1.10 -14.64
N SER A 64 37.31 1.39 -13.34
CA SER A 64 37.45 0.37 -12.30
C SER A 64 36.33 -0.67 -12.39
N GLN A 65 36.67 -1.91 -12.09
CA GLN A 65 35.74 -3.03 -12.19
C GLN A 65 34.90 -3.20 -10.93
N ILE A 66 33.68 -3.68 -11.10
CA ILE A 66 32.87 -4.31 -10.07
C ILE A 66 32.71 -5.77 -10.48
N SER A 67 33.23 -6.69 -9.66
CA SER A 67 33.08 -8.12 -9.92
C SER A 67 31.63 -8.52 -9.66
N THR A 68 30.95 -8.98 -10.71
CA THR A 68 29.67 -9.68 -10.61
C THR A 68 29.90 -11.16 -10.91
N THR A 69 28.94 -12.01 -10.54
CA THR A 69 28.98 -13.45 -10.85
C THR A 69 28.83 -13.76 -12.34
N GLN A 70 28.50 -12.78 -13.19
CA GLN A 70 28.13 -12.99 -14.60
C GLN A 70 28.99 -12.20 -15.61
N ALA A 71 29.60 -11.08 -15.20
CA ALA A 71 30.46 -10.26 -16.06
C ALA A 71 31.37 -9.31 -15.25
N GLU A 72 32.46 -8.88 -15.87
CA GLU A 72 33.23 -7.72 -15.41
C GLU A 72 32.56 -6.43 -15.89
N LEU A 73 31.87 -5.75 -14.98
CA LEU A 73 31.27 -4.44 -15.27
C LEU A 73 32.23 -3.34 -14.85
N LYS A 74 32.28 -2.26 -15.63
CA LYS A 74 33.14 -1.10 -15.37
C LYS A 74 32.30 0.13 -15.05
N TRP A 75 32.78 0.94 -14.11
CA TRP A 75 32.23 2.27 -13.86
C TRP A 75 32.51 3.18 -15.06
N LYS A 76 31.47 3.77 -15.63
CA LYS A 76 31.54 4.67 -16.80
C LYS A 76 31.18 6.09 -16.40
N PRO A 77 31.83 7.13 -16.96
CA PRO A 77 31.43 8.51 -16.70
C PRO A 77 30.00 8.75 -17.21
N VAL A 78 29.21 9.45 -16.41
CA VAL A 78 27.89 9.95 -16.79
C VAL A 78 27.82 11.44 -16.49
N LYS A 79 27.30 12.22 -17.44
CA LYS A 79 27.12 13.67 -17.30
C LYS A 79 25.66 14.03 -17.48
N THR A 80 25.26 15.14 -16.86
CA THR A 80 23.92 15.68 -17.07
C THR A 80 23.79 16.36 -18.43
N ASP A 81 22.59 16.30 -19.00
CA ASP A 81 22.18 17.22 -20.05
C ASP A 81 21.94 18.65 -19.52
N THR A 82 21.47 19.54 -20.40
CA THR A 82 21.10 20.93 -20.05
C THR A 82 19.93 21.04 -19.06
N SER A 83 19.21 19.95 -18.80
CA SER A 83 18.14 19.86 -17.80
C SER A 83 18.60 19.18 -16.49
N HIS A 84 19.92 19.15 -16.24
CA HIS A 84 20.55 18.51 -15.07
C HIS A 84 20.22 17.02 -14.92
N ARG A 85 20.05 16.32 -16.04
CA ARG A 85 19.59 14.95 -16.05
C ARG A 85 20.64 13.98 -16.58
N PHE A 86 21.00 13.01 -15.75
CA PHE A 86 21.88 11.91 -16.12
C PHE A 86 21.12 10.86 -16.95
N ARG A 87 21.79 10.34 -17.98
CA ARG A 87 21.36 9.18 -18.77
C ARG A 87 22.59 8.38 -19.20
N GLY A 88 22.40 7.09 -19.49
CA GLY A 88 23.44 6.25 -20.07
C GLY A 88 23.06 4.78 -20.02
N ASP A 89 23.78 3.94 -20.78
CA ASP A 89 23.47 2.51 -20.91
C ASP A 89 23.57 1.76 -19.57
N SER A 90 24.44 2.24 -18.67
CA SER A 90 24.63 1.71 -17.32
C SER A 90 23.37 1.82 -16.43
N PHE A 91 22.29 2.46 -16.88
CA PHE A 91 21.08 2.69 -16.08
C PHE A 91 20.15 1.48 -16.03
N SER A 92 20.31 0.52 -16.94
CA SER A 92 19.53 -0.71 -16.93
C SER A 92 19.91 -1.54 -15.70
N ASN A 93 19.02 -1.60 -14.70
CA ASN A 93 19.26 -2.22 -13.40
C ASN A 93 20.61 -1.80 -12.78
N GLY A 94 20.91 -0.50 -12.85
CA GLY A 94 22.21 0.04 -12.46
C GLY A 94 22.18 0.98 -11.27
N TYR A 95 23.34 1.57 -11.01
CA TYR A 95 23.58 2.61 -10.04
C TYR A 95 24.29 3.82 -10.68
N VAL A 96 24.01 5.00 -10.14
CA VAL A 96 24.80 6.22 -10.37
C VAL A 96 25.49 6.61 -9.07
N TYR A 97 26.80 6.71 -9.11
CA TYR A 97 27.64 7.18 -8.01
C TYR A 97 27.94 8.66 -8.16
N LEU A 98 27.59 9.42 -7.13
CA LEU A 98 27.78 10.87 -7.04
C LEU A 98 28.56 11.21 -5.76
N THR A 99 29.25 12.34 -5.77
CA THR A 99 30.02 12.82 -4.62
C THR A 99 29.83 14.30 -4.40
N TYR A 100 29.84 14.73 -3.14
CA TYR A 100 29.85 16.13 -2.75
C TYR A 100 30.87 16.37 -1.63
N ASP A 101 31.81 17.29 -1.84
CA ASP A 101 32.77 17.69 -0.80
C ASP A 101 32.21 18.86 0.01
N SER A 102 31.90 18.60 1.28
CA SER A 102 31.35 19.62 2.18
C SER A 102 32.45 20.24 3.02
N LYS A 103 32.61 21.57 2.92
CA LYS A 103 33.60 22.33 3.70
C LYS A 103 33.46 22.19 5.22
N LYS A 104 32.26 21.87 5.69
CA LYS A 104 31.91 21.66 7.11
C LYS A 104 30.85 20.58 7.26
N GLU A 105 30.68 20.10 8.48
CA GLU A 105 29.48 19.35 8.82
C GLU A 105 28.26 20.30 8.76
N GLN A 106 27.21 19.94 8.03
CA GLN A 106 26.02 20.78 7.86
C GLN A 106 24.79 19.98 7.46
N ALA A 107 23.62 20.53 7.76
CA ALA A 107 22.36 20.00 7.26
C ALA A 107 22.19 20.34 5.77
N ALA A 108 21.62 19.41 5.02
CA ALA A 108 21.14 19.65 3.66
C ALA A 108 19.91 18.77 3.40
N VAL A 109 19.25 19.02 2.28
CA VAL A 109 18.14 18.20 1.79
C VAL A 109 18.51 17.66 0.43
N LEU A 110 18.53 16.33 0.31
CA LEU A 110 18.73 15.64 -0.95
C LEU A 110 17.38 15.45 -1.63
N ASN A 111 17.33 15.75 -2.93
CA ASN A 111 16.20 15.43 -3.79
C ASN A 111 16.76 14.73 -5.03
N VAL A 112 16.34 13.49 -5.25
CA VAL A 112 16.72 12.66 -6.40
C VAL A 112 15.45 12.18 -7.07
N THR A 113 15.37 12.25 -8.40
CA THR A 113 14.26 11.71 -9.18
C THR A 113 14.70 10.56 -10.07
N GLY A 114 13.83 9.57 -10.25
CA GLY A 114 14.09 8.42 -11.13
C GLY A 114 14.89 7.30 -10.47
N ASN A 115 14.93 7.26 -9.14
CA ASN A 115 15.66 6.28 -8.36
C ASN A 115 14.73 5.46 -7.46
N ASP A 116 15.07 4.20 -7.23
CA ASP A 116 14.34 3.34 -6.27
C ASP A 116 14.73 3.66 -4.83
N MET A 117 16.00 4.01 -4.64
CA MET A 117 16.60 4.37 -3.36
C MET A 117 17.94 5.08 -3.56
N VAL A 118 18.56 5.57 -2.49
CA VAL A 118 19.94 6.08 -2.50
C VAL A 118 20.67 5.73 -1.21
N PHE A 119 21.89 5.20 -1.31
CA PHE A 119 22.76 5.08 -0.13
C PHE A 119 23.51 6.40 0.04
N VAL A 120 23.34 7.06 1.18
CA VAL A 120 24.05 8.28 1.54
C VAL A 120 25.09 7.93 2.60
N ASN A 121 26.37 7.94 2.25
CA ASN A 121 27.46 7.49 3.12
C ASN A 121 27.23 6.09 3.72
N GLY A 122 26.60 5.19 2.94
CA GLY A 122 26.24 3.83 3.35
C GLY A 122 24.84 3.65 3.96
N ALA A 123 24.17 4.73 4.38
CA ALA A 123 22.83 4.68 4.97
C ALA A 123 21.74 4.64 3.88
N PRO A 124 20.77 3.70 3.92
CA PRO A 124 19.70 3.64 2.93
C PRO A 124 18.70 4.79 3.10
N ARG A 125 18.26 5.40 1.99
CA ARG A 125 17.23 6.45 1.93
C ARG A 125 16.24 6.20 0.80
N GLY A 126 15.02 6.72 0.97
CA GLY A 126 13.91 6.57 0.02
C GLY A 126 14.24 7.08 -1.39
N GLY A 127 13.52 6.57 -2.39
CA GLY A 127 13.63 7.01 -3.79
C GLY A 127 12.36 7.64 -4.33
N ASP A 128 12.50 8.45 -5.36
CA ASP A 128 11.40 9.04 -6.13
C ASP A 128 11.26 8.30 -7.47
N VAL A 129 10.66 7.11 -7.38
CA VAL A 129 10.55 6.15 -8.48
C VAL A 129 9.80 6.73 -9.69
N TYR A 130 8.79 7.56 -9.44
CA TYR A 130 7.89 8.12 -10.46
C TYR A 130 8.28 9.51 -10.95
N ARG A 131 9.35 10.10 -10.39
CA ARG A 131 9.94 11.38 -10.80
C ARG A 131 9.06 12.60 -10.52
N TYR A 132 8.29 12.57 -9.43
CA TYR A 132 7.44 13.67 -9.01
C TYR A 132 8.22 14.84 -8.38
N GLY A 133 9.40 14.56 -7.81
CA GLY A 133 10.20 15.54 -7.09
C GLY A 133 9.78 15.74 -5.64
N TRP A 134 8.88 14.90 -5.11
CA TRP A 134 8.27 15.04 -3.78
C TRP A 134 9.15 14.50 -2.64
N MET A 135 10.22 13.78 -2.96
CA MET A 135 11.12 13.18 -1.98
C MET A 135 12.23 14.14 -1.56
N ASN A 136 11.89 14.99 -0.60
CA ASN A 136 12.87 15.79 0.14
C ASN A 136 13.43 14.96 1.30
N LEU A 137 14.72 14.63 1.23
CA LEU A 137 15.44 13.78 2.18
C LEU A 137 16.42 14.60 3.03
N PRO A 138 16.03 15.05 4.24
CA PRO A 138 16.95 15.72 5.15
C PRO A 138 18.13 14.84 5.50
N LEU A 139 19.32 15.40 5.50
CA LEU A 139 20.54 14.67 5.79
C LEU A 139 21.55 15.55 6.53
N LYS A 140 22.50 14.89 7.18
CA LYS A 140 23.67 15.50 7.81
C LYS A 140 24.88 15.19 6.93
N LEU A 141 25.37 16.19 6.20
CA LEU A 141 26.62 16.06 5.45
C LEU A 141 27.79 16.07 6.42
N LYS A 142 28.72 15.13 6.24
CA LYS A 142 30.00 15.11 6.95
C LYS A 142 30.92 16.17 6.34
N LYS A 143 31.85 16.73 7.13
CA LYS A 143 32.97 17.49 6.56
C LYS A 143 33.79 16.59 5.63
N GLY A 144 34.18 17.09 4.48
CA GLY A 144 34.88 16.33 3.43
C GLY A 144 33.91 15.63 2.49
N LYS A 145 34.39 14.54 1.89
CA LYS A 145 33.68 13.76 0.87
C LYS A 145 32.42 13.08 1.44
N ASN A 146 31.29 13.34 0.80
CA ASN A 146 30.03 12.61 0.98
C ASN A 146 29.72 11.84 -0.30
N GLU A 147 29.25 10.61 -0.14
CA GLU A 147 29.05 9.66 -1.23
C GLU A 147 27.57 9.28 -1.36
N PHE A 148 27.09 9.20 -2.61
CA PHE A 148 25.71 8.88 -2.94
C PHE A 148 25.69 7.75 -3.97
N TYR A 149 25.16 6.60 -3.61
CA TYR A 149 24.93 5.49 -4.55
C TYR A 149 23.44 5.42 -4.88
N VAL A 150 23.07 6.02 -6.00
CA VAL A 150 21.67 6.16 -6.45
C VAL A 150 21.28 4.93 -7.25
N ARG A 151 20.35 4.11 -6.73
CA ARG A 151 19.84 2.94 -7.48
C ARG A 151 18.85 3.41 -8.54
N VAL A 152 19.15 3.12 -9.81
CA VAL A 152 18.30 3.55 -10.92
C VAL A 152 16.99 2.77 -10.95
N ALA A 153 15.86 3.49 -10.92
CA ALA A 153 14.55 2.91 -11.11
C ALA A 153 14.26 2.66 -12.60
N ARG A 154 13.29 1.81 -12.92
CA ARG A 154 12.83 1.60 -14.32
C ARG A 154 12.46 2.92 -15.02
N PHE A 155 11.79 3.86 -14.33
CA PHE A 155 11.47 5.16 -14.93
C PHE A 155 12.69 6.09 -15.00
N GLY A 156 13.71 5.88 -14.17
CA GLY A 156 15.02 6.52 -14.34
C GLY A 156 15.80 5.98 -15.54
N ARG A 157 15.67 4.68 -15.85
CA ARG A 157 16.29 4.08 -17.04
C ARG A 157 15.87 4.77 -18.33
N PHE A 158 14.58 5.01 -18.51
CA PHE A 158 14.05 5.66 -19.71
C PHE A 158 14.00 7.19 -19.57
N GLY A 159 13.65 7.68 -18.38
CA GLY A 159 13.39 9.08 -18.10
C GLY A 159 14.61 9.87 -17.65
N GLY A 160 15.71 9.23 -17.28
CA GLY A 160 16.90 9.82 -16.66
C GLY A 160 16.74 10.12 -15.16
N ILE A 161 17.87 10.42 -14.51
CA ILE A 161 17.95 10.79 -13.08
C ILE A 161 18.33 12.26 -12.94
N THR A 162 17.67 12.98 -12.05
CA THR A 162 18.16 14.28 -11.55
C THR A 162 18.52 14.15 -10.08
N ALA A 163 19.55 14.86 -9.64
CA ALA A 163 19.95 14.89 -8.24
C ALA A 163 20.38 16.31 -7.85
N LYS A 164 19.92 16.78 -6.70
CA LYS A 164 20.33 18.07 -6.14
C LYS A 164 20.41 18.04 -4.61
N LEU A 165 21.30 18.85 -4.05
CA LEU A 165 21.32 19.22 -2.65
C LEU A 165 20.80 20.65 -2.51
N THR A 166 19.86 20.87 -1.61
CA THR A 166 19.46 22.21 -1.17
C THR A 166 19.91 22.44 0.27
N PHE A 167 20.21 23.69 0.60
CA PHE A 167 20.62 24.10 1.95
C PHE A 167 19.55 25.04 2.52
N PRO A 168 18.54 24.50 3.23
CA PRO A 168 17.43 25.31 3.76
C PRO A 168 17.90 26.35 4.78
N GLU A 169 17.33 27.54 4.70
CA GLU A 169 17.59 28.62 5.67
C GLU A 169 17.03 28.29 7.05
N LYS A 170 15.85 27.65 7.08
CA LYS A 170 15.19 27.22 8.30
C LYS A 170 15.44 25.73 8.53
N PRO A 171 15.75 25.32 9.78
CA PRO A 171 15.96 23.91 10.11
C PRO A 171 14.67 23.07 10.08
N VAL A 172 13.50 23.74 10.09
CA VAL A 172 12.18 23.13 9.99
C VAL A 172 11.32 24.00 9.08
N TYR A 173 10.64 23.39 8.12
CA TYR A 173 9.76 24.13 7.20
C TYR A 173 8.64 23.25 6.63
N LEU A 174 7.60 23.93 6.13
CA LEU A 174 6.47 23.35 5.41
C LEU A 174 6.82 23.23 3.91
N SER A 175 6.61 22.03 3.35
CA SER A 175 6.63 21.81 1.90
C SER A 175 5.21 21.57 1.39
N THR A 176 4.86 22.32 0.33
CA THR A 176 3.56 22.27 -0.34
C THR A 176 3.63 21.56 -1.69
N GLU A 177 4.78 20.96 -2.04
CA GLU A 177 5.00 20.27 -3.32
C GLU A 177 4.15 19.00 -3.45
N ASP A 178 3.87 18.33 -2.33
CA ASP A 178 3.04 17.12 -2.23
C ASP A 178 1.82 17.35 -1.33
N LEU A 179 0.88 18.18 -1.79
CA LEU A 179 -0.34 18.49 -1.05
C LEU A 179 -1.43 17.43 -1.31
N THR A 180 -2.07 16.93 -0.25
CA THR A 180 -3.37 16.24 -0.37
C THR A 180 -4.46 17.21 0.07
N ALA A 181 -5.21 17.80 -0.86
CA ALA A 181 -6.26 18.78 -0.52
C ALA A 181 -7.62 18.43 -1.16
N PRO A 182 -8.74 18.69 -0.47
CA PRO A 182 -10.08 18.57 -1.03
C PRO A 182 -10.46 19.87 -1.77
N ASN A 183 -11.57 19.81 -2.49
CA ASN A 183 -12.29 21.03 -2.87
C ASN A 183 -13.26 21.41 -1.75
N ALA A 184 -13.57 22.70 -1.59
CA ALA A 184 -14.83 23.12 -0.97
C ALA A 184 -15.95 23.00 -2.02
N VAL A 185 -17.20 22.78 -1.60
CA VAL A 185 -18.32 22.61 -2.54
C VAL A 185 -19.54 23.34 -2.00
N VAL A 186 -20.16 24.20 -2.83
CA VAL A 186 -21.38 24.92 -2.49
C VAL A 186 -22.49 23.92 -2.09
N GLY A 187 -23.17 24.18 -0.98
CA GLY A 187 -24.25 23.33 -0.47
C GLY A 187 -23.79 22.09 0.32
N LEU A 188 -22.49 21.84 0.42
CA LEU A 188 -21.94 20.81 1.30
C LEU A 188 -21.26 21.43 2.53
N LYS A 189 -21.08 20.62 3.58
CA LYS A 189 -20.33 21.01 4.78
C LYS A 189 -18.85 21.17 4.45
N ASN A 190 -18.30 22.38 4.64
CA ASN A 190 -16.91 22.73 4.35
C ASN A 190 -16.17 23.31 5.58
N ASP A 191 -16.76 23.29 6.77
CA ASP A 191 -16.19 23.88 7.98
C ASP A 191 -15.00 23.10 8.58
N SER A 192 -14.82 21.85 8.18
CA SER A 192 -13.77 20.94 8.66
C SER A 192 -13.30 20.02 7.54
N LEU A 193 -12.30 20.46 6.79
CA LEU A 193 -11.71 19.75 5.66
C LEU A 193 -10.27 19.33 6.00
N TRP A 194 -9.94 18.06 5.77
CA TRP A 194 -8.59 17.55 6.01
C TRP A 194 -7.65 17.91 4.86
N VAL A 195 -6.47 18.43 5.18
CA VAL A 195 -5.37 18.67 4.26
C VAL A 195 -4.14 17.91 4.74
N GLY A 196 -3.51 17.16 3.83
CA GLY A 196 -2.21 16.54 4.07
C GLY A 196 -1.08 17.45 3.58
N ILE A 197 -0.21 17.91 4.47
CA ILE A 197 0.94 18.78 4.17
C ILE A 197 2.24 18.20 4.71
N VAL A 198 3.36 18.47 4.06
CA VAL A 198 4.65 17.90 4.41
C VAL A 198 5.41 18.85 5.33
N ILE A 199 5.94 18.32 6.44
CA ILE A 199 6.91 19.02 7.29
C ILE A 199 8.28 18.35 7.14
N VAL A 200 9.29 19.17 6.90
CA VAL A 200 10.68 18.74 6.73
C VAL A 200 11.48 19.14 7.97
N ASN A 201 12.07 18.18 8.69
CA ASN A 201 12.96 18.43 9.83
C ASN A 201 14.41 18.13 9.45
N THR A 202 15.23 19.16 9.26
CA THR A 202 16.67 19.05 9.00
C THR A 202 17.52 19.21 10.26
N SER A 203 16.89 19.33 11.42
CA SER A 203 17.60 19.44 12.70
C SER A 203 18.02 18.08 13.24
N ALA A 204 19.02 18.09 14.13
CA ALA A 204 19.50 16.91 14.83
C ALA A 204 18.61 16.50 16.02
N LYS A 205 17.49 17.20 16.25
CA LYS A 205 16.56 16.92 17.36
C LYS A 205 15.21 16.47 16.81
N PRO A 206 14.54 15.52 17.47
CA PRO A 206 13.15 15.26 17.18
C PRO A 206 12.31 16.50 17.54
N LEU A 207 11.29 16.77 16.73
CA LEU A 207 10.30 17.79 17.02
C LEU A 207 9.15 17.14 17.77
N THR A 208 8.87 17.66 18.96
CA THR A 208 7.71 17.30 19.78
C THR A 208 6.78 18.50 19.92
N THR A 209 5.56 18.29 20.44
CA THR A 209 4.61 19.36 20.80
C THR A 209 4.33 20.34 19.66
N LEU A 210 4.20 19.81 18.44
CA LEU A 210 3.89 20.61 17.25
C LEU A 210 2.38 20.82 17.10
N THR A 211 2.00 22.04 16.74
CA THR A 211 0.65 22.35 16.29
C THR A 211 0.72 23.09 14.95
N VAL A 212 -0.33 22.94 14.15
CA VAL A 212 -0.51 23.70 12.92
C VAL A 212 -1.77 24.54 13.06
N LYS A 213 -1.64 25.85 12.93
CA LYS A 213 -2.77 26.78 12.87
C LYS A 213 -3.06 27.08 11.40
N SER A 214 -4.23 26.68 10.92
CA SER A 214 -4.74 27.07 9.61
C SER A 214 -5.65 28.29 9.76
N ASP A 215 -5.51 29.25 8.88
CA ASP A 215 -6.31 30.48 8.83
C ASP A 215 -6.91 30.62 7.42
N ALA A 216 -8.24 30.56 7.33
CA ALA A 216 -8.98 30.65 6.07
C ALA A 216 -10.34 31.31 6.30
N ALA A 217 -10.75 32.20 5.38
CA ALA A 217 -12.05 32.88 5.44
C ALA A 217 -12.37 33.52 6.82
N GLY A 218 -11.36 34.11 7.47
CA GLY A 218 -11.48 34.73 8.80
C GLY A 218 -11.66 33.76 9.98
N LYS A 219 -11.56 32.44 9.74
CA LYS A 219 -11.62 31.40 10.77
C LYS A 219 -10.28 30.70 10.92
N SER A 220 -9.93 30.43 12.18
CA SER A 220 -8.71 29.72 12.53
C SER A 220 -9.02 28.35 13.11
N ILE A 221 -8.29 27.31 12.69
CA ILE A 221 -8.32 25.99 13.32
C ILE A 221 -6.90 25.60 13.73
N THR A 222 -6.72 25.14 14.98
CA THR A 222 -5.44 24.60 15.44
C THR A 222 -5.51 23.08 15.52
N THR A 223 -4.62 22.40 14.81
CA THR A 223 -4.51 20.93 14.80
C THR A 223 -3.21 20.52 15.49
N THR A 224 -3.28 19.58 16.44
CA THR A 224 -2.06 18.94 16.98
C THR A 224 -1.53 17.95 15.97
N VAL A 225 -0.24 17.99 15.69
CA VAL A 225 0.40 17.07 14.74
C VAL A 225 1.43 16.18 15.44
N PRO A 226 1.65 14.94 14.96
CA PRO A 226 2.61 14.03 15.57
C PRO A 226 4.04 14.57 15.57
N GLY A 227 4.86 14.01 16.45
CA GLY A 227 6.29 14.30 16.46
C GLY A 227 6.98 13.88 15.15
N ILE A 228 8.07 14.58 14.82
CA ILE A 228 8.86 14.35 13.61
C ILE A 228 10.30 14.07 14.03
N ALA A 229 10.79 12.88 13.72
CA ALA A 229 12.15 12.48 14.04
C ALA A 229 13.20 13.43 13.44
N ALA A 230 14.40 13.44 14.01
CA ALA A 230 15.54 14.17 13.45
C ALA A 230 15.82 13.72 12.01
N PHE A 231 16.25 14.65 11.16
CA PHE A 231 16.60 14.38 9.76
C PHE A 231 15.56 13.51 9.02
N THR A 232 14.28 13.87 9.15
CA THR A 232 13.15 13.12 8.60
C THR A 232 12.11 14.08 8.04
N THR A 233 11.38 13.61 7.03
CA THR A 233 10.22 14.29 6.45
C THR A 233 8.96 13.51 6.83
N ARG A 234 7.86 14.20 7.15
CA ARG A 234 6.58 13.58 7.49
C ARG A 234 5.41 14.37 6.92
N LYS A 235 4.49 13.67 6.23
CA LYS A 235 3.19 14.24 5.88
C LYS A 235 2.28 14.23 7.11
N VAL A 236 1.63 15.35 7.41
CA VAL A 236 0.78 15.54 8.57
C VAL A 236 -0.62 15.99 8.15
N SER A 237 -1.60 15.60 8.96
CA SER A 237 -3.01 15.94 8.77
C SER A 237 -3.33 17.27 9.46
N VAL A 238 -3.90 18.22 8.71
CA VAL A 238 -4.27 19.55 9.18
C VAL A 238 -5.72 19.80 8.84
N LEU A 239 -6.51 20.28 9.80
CA LEU A 239 -7.87 20.75 9.53
C LEU A 239 -7.86 22.17 8.99
N VAL A 240 -8.68 22.42 7.98
CA VAL A 240 -8.90 23.74 7.37
C VAL A 240 -10.40 24.01 7.29
N ASN A 241 -10.76 25.27 7.54
CA ASN A 241 -12.12 25.74 7.28
C ASN A 241 -12.22 26.23 5.82
N GLY A 242 -12.94 25.51 4.98
CA GLY A 242 -13.19 25.90 3.58
C GLY A 242 -14.21 27.03 3.41
N GLY A 243 -14.71 27.62 4.50
CA GLY A 243 -15.70 28.69 4.49
C GLY A 243 -17.13 28.24 4.19
N SER A 244 -18.03 29.20 4.07
CA SER A 244 -19.45 29.01 3.73
C SER A 244 -19.81 29.74 2.43
N SER A 245 -18.86 29.84 1.49
CA SER A 245 -19.08 30.56 0.23
C SER A 245 -20.27 29.95 -0.52
N GLU A 246 -21.26 30.79 -0.84
CA GLU A 246 -22.42 30.41 -1.63
C GLU A 246 -22.13 30.42 -3.14
N THR A 247 -20.98 31.01 -3.53
CA THR A 247 -20.52 31.08 -4.91
C THR A 247 -19.14 30.43 -5.09
N PRO A 248 -18.83 29.91 -6.29
CA PRO A 248 -17.51 29.40 -6.60
C PRO A 248 -16.44 30.48 -6.48
N ASN A 249 -15.34 30.17 -5.81
CA ASN A 249 -14.23 31.09 -5.63
C ASN A 249 -12.94 30.35 -5.28
N LYS A 250 -11.81 31.01 -5.49
CA LYS A 250 -10.52 30.61 -4.93
C LYS A 250 -10.24 31.43 -3.68
N PHE A 251 -9.65 30.81 -2.69
CA PHE A 251 -9.30 31.48 -1.43
C PHE A 251 -7.98 30.96 -0.88
N PRO A 252 -7.13 31.85 -0.31
CA PRO A 252 -5.91 31.44 0.34
C PRO A 252 -6.20 30.82 1.70
N VAL A 253 -5.37 29.86 2.08
CA VAL A 253 -5.31 29.25 3.40
C VAL A 253 -3.89 29.42 3.92
N VAL A 254 -3.73 30.21 4.97
CA VAL A 254 -2.42 30.38 5.60
C VAL A 254 -2.24 29.24 6.62
N ILE A 255 -1.15 28.49 6.46
CA ILE A 255 -0.76 27.38 7.31
C ILE A 255 0.45 27.82 8.12
N ASN A 256 0.26 27.99 9.42
CA ASN A 256 1.29 28.38 10.37
C ASN A 256 1.73 27.17 11.20
N LEU A 257 2.98 26.74 11.02
CA LEU A 257 3.59 25.69 11.82
C LEU A 257 4.10 26.29 13.13
N MET A 258 3.63 25.76 14.24
CA MET A 258 3.91 26.25 15.58
C MET A 258 4.66 25.20 16.40
N GLN A 259 5.61 25.66 17.21
CA GLN A 259 6.28 24.86 18.23
C GLN A 259 6.31 25.64 19.54
N ASN A 260 5.79 25.04 20.62
CA ASN A 260 5.70 25.68 21.93
C ASN A 260 5.05 27.09 21.89
N GLY A 261 4.00 27.22 21.08
CA GLY A 261 3.25 28.47 20.91
C GLY A 261 3.90 29.52 20.00
N LYS A 262 5.09 29.27 19.44
CA LYS A 262 5.77 30.19 18.51
C LYS A 262 5.70 29.69 17.08
N SER A 263 5.44 30.60 16.13
CA SER A 263 5.49 30.28 14.70
C SER A 263 6.93 30.05 14.27
N ILE A 264 7.20 28.88 13.68
CA ILE A 264 8.52 28.50 13.16
C ILE A 264 8.55 28.51 11.63
N ASP A 265 7.41 28.28 10.97
CA ASP A 265 7.27 28.46 9.53
C ASP A 265 5.83 28.79 9.13
N SER A 266 5.65 29.41 7.98
CA SER A 266 4.33 29.76 7.44
C SER A 266 4.31 29.64 5.92
N LYS A 267 3.24 29.06 5.38
CA LYS A 267 2.99 28.92 3.95
C LYS A 267 1.54 29.23 3.63
N SER A 268 1.29 29.79 2.45
CA SER A 268 -0.07 29.94 1.92
C SER A 268 -0.31 28.85 0.88
N ILE A 269 -1.44 28.15 0.98
CA ILE A 269 -1.95 27.25 -0.07
C ILE A 269 -3.25 27.85 -0.64
N GLU A 270 -3.54 27.59 -1.91
CA GLU A 270 -4.80 28.00 -2.52
C GLU A 270 -5.80 26.83 -2.47
N MET A 271 -7.01 27.10 -1.97
CA MET A 271 -8.14 26.18 -2.06
C MET A 271 -9.24 26.79 -2.94
N GLU A 272 -10.11 25.93 -3.48
CA GLU A 272 -11.15 26.33 -4.41
C GLU A 272 -12.51 25.75 -3.99
N THR A 273 -13.53 26.60 -4.00
CA THR A 273 -14.94 26.26 -3.86
C THR A 273 -15.53 25.98 -5.23
N TYR A 274 -16.06 24.77 -5.44
CA TYR A 274 -16.77 24.39 -6.64
C TYR A 274 -18.28 24.62 -6.49
N GLU A 275 -18.93 24.90 -7.63
CA GLU A 275 -20.37 24.93 -7.74
C GLU A 275 -21.01 23.57 -7.42
N ALA A 276 -22.27 23.60 -6.97
CA ALA A 276 -23.05 22.39 -6.77
C ALA A 276 -23.21 21.63 -8.11
N GLY A 277 -23.11 20.30 -8.08
CA GLY A 277 -23.27 19.45 -9.27
C GLY A 277 -22.00 19.26 -10.12
N LYS A 278 -20.93 20.02 -9.89
CA LYS A 278 -19.63 19.80 -10.55
C LYS A 278 -18.84 18.68 -9.89
N GLN A 279 -18.00 17.98 -10.64
CA GLN A 279 -17.11 16.95 -10.09
C GLN A 279 -16.09 17.56 -9.12
N TYR A 280 -15.93 16.94 -7.95
CA TYR A 280 -15.11 17.46 -6.85
C TYR A 280 -14.32 16.35 -6.14
N SER A 281 -13.27 16.73 -5.42
CA SER A 281 -12.52 15.87 -4.50
C SER A 281 -12.88 16.13 -3.04
N ARG A 282 -12.91 15.06 -2.23
CA ARG A 282 -13.00 15.11 -0.77
C ARG A 282 -11.88 14.30 -0.14
N THR A 283 -11.50 14.69 1.07
CA THR A 283 -10.47 14.03 1.86
C THR A 283 -11.06 13.30 3.06
N PHE A 284 -10.33 12.30 3.54
CA PHE A 284 -10.63 11.54 4.74
C PHE A 284 -9.33 11.12 5.42
N VAL A 285 -9.40 10.71 6.69
CA VAL A 285 -8.27 10.13 7.41
C VAL A 285 -8.38 8.62 7.31
N SER A 286 -7.39 7.97 6.71
CA SER A 286 -7.39 6.52 6.50
C SER A 286 -7.10 5.76 7.80
N ASP A 287 -7.84 4.70 8.04
CA ASP A 287 -7.64 3.77 9.16
C ASP A 287 -6.42 2.85 8.96
N ILE A 288 -5.84 2.82 7.76
CA ILE A 288 -4.62 2.05 7.46
C ILE A 288 -3.42 2.61 8.23
N ASP A 289 -3.25 3.94 8.24
CA ASP A 289 -2.05 4.59 8.79
C ASP A 289 -2.30 5.98 9.41
N GLY A 290 -3.54 6.49 9.41
CA GLY A 290 -3.89 7.80 9.95
C GLY A 290 -3.50 8.98 9.05
N SER A 291 -3.08 8.73 7.81
CA SER A 291 -2.77 9.77 6.82
C SER A 291 -4.04 10.30 6.14
N VAL A 292 -3.95 11.52 5.59
CA VAL A 292 -5.02 12.09 4.76
C VAL A 292 -4.97 11.49 3.36
N GLN A 293 -6.04 10.78 2.98
CA GLN A 293 -6.29 10.30 1.62
C GLN A 293 -7.48 11.06 1.01
N TYR A 294 -7.76 10.83 -0.27
CA TYR A 294 -8.82 11.53 -0.98
C TYR A 294 -9.56 10.63 -1.97
N TYR A 295 -10.77 11.02 -2.32
CA TYR A 295 -11.56 10.43 -3.39
C TYR A 295 -12.25 11.54 -4.16
N ALA A 296 -12.75 11.24 -5.35
CA ALA A 296 -13.49 12.18 -6.19
C ALA A 296 -14.90 11.67 -6.49
N VAL A 297 -15.77 12.60 -6.84
CA VAL A 297 -17.19 12.34 -7.07
C VAL A 297 -17.60 12.96 -8.40
N SER A 298 -18.29 12.19 -9.25
CA SER A 298 -19.15 12.75 -10.30
C SER A 298 -20.60 12.75 -9.80
N PRO A 299 -21.19 13.93 -9.52
CA PRO A 299 -22.47 14.00 -8.82
C PRO A 299 -23.63 13.34 -9.58
N TYR A 300 -24.61 12.88 -8.82
CA TYR A 300 -25.92 12.53 -9.33
C TYR A 300 -26.69 13.80 -9.70
N ILE A 301 -27.20 13.87 -10.94
CA ILE A 301 -27.95 15.02 -11.47
C ILE A 301 -29.43 14.72 -11.74
N GLY A 302 -29.89 13.54 -11.33
CA GLY A 302 -31.28 13.15 -11.52
C GLY A 302 -32.24 13.85 -10.56
N PRO A 303 -33.56 13.68 -10.77
CA PRO A 303 -34.57 14.27 -9.89
C PRO A 303 -34.40 13.76 -8.45
N LYS A 304 -34.66 14.63 -7.47
CA LYS A 304 -34.80 14.20 -6.08
C LYS A 304 -36.07 13.34 -5.97
N THR A 305 -35.91 12.04 -5.86
CA THR A 305 -37.00 11.07 -5.75
C THR A 305 -36.87 10.30 -4.44
N ASN A 306 -37.91 9.53 -4.07
CA ASN A 306 -37.86 8.62 -2.92
C ASN A 306 -37.05 7.34 -3.20
N THR A 307 -36.57 7.14 -4.42
CA THR A 307 -35.74 5.98 -4.77
C THR A 307 -34.26 6.31 -4.56
N ALA A 308 -33.55 5.45 -3.84
CA ALA A 308 -32.12 5.60 -3.64
C ALA A 308 -31.37 5.48 -4.99
N PRO A 309 -30.36 6.34 -5.25
CA PRO A 309 -29.61 6.30 -6.50
C PRO A 309 -28.72 5.06 -6.57
N ALA A 310 -28.27 4.69 -7.77
CA ALA A 310 -27.18 3.74 -7.92
C ALA A 310 -25.83 4.34 -7.50
N LEU A 311 -24.84 3.46 -7.25
CA LEU A 311 -23.45 3.85 -7.06
C LEU A 311 -22.58 3.22 -8.15
N PHE A 312 -21.91 4.07 -8.94
CA PHE A 312 -20.84 3.66 -9.85
C PHE A 312 -19.50 3.85 -9.16
N PHE A 313 -18.85 2.76 -8.78
CA PHE A 313 -17.54 2.78 -8.17
C PHE A 313 -16.46 2.62 -9.25
N SER A 314 -15.70 3.68 -9.53
CA SER A 314 -14.75 3.72 -10.65
C SER A 314 -13.31 3.80 -10.17
N VAL A 315 -12.57 2.69 -10.28
CA VAL A 315 -11.15 2.63 -9.93
C VAL A 315 -10.28 3.13 -11.10
N HIS A 316 -9.30 3.99 -10.79
CA HIS A 316 -8.51 4.71 -11.80
C HIS A 316 -7.32 3.92 -12.40
N GLY A 317 -6.90 4.34 -13.59
CA GLY A 317 -5.69 3.86 -14.28
C GLY A 317 -4.38 4.35 -13.66
N ALA A 318 -3.24 3.83 -14.11
CA ALA A 318 -1.93 4.25 -13.61
C ALA A 318 -1.64 5.71 -14.00
N GLU A 319 -1.07 6.50 -13.09
CA GLU A 319 -0.82 7.96 -13.25
C GLU A 319 -2.10 8.82 -13.38
N VAL A 320 -3.29 8.24 -13.16
CA VAL A 320 -4.55 8.98 -13.16
C VAL A 320 -4.89 9.39 -11.73
N GLN A 321 -5.18 10.68 -11.51
CA GLN A 321 -5.71 11.15 -10.23
C GLN A 321 -7.21 10.85 -10.13
N ALA A 322 -7.72 10.64 -8.91
CA ALA A 322 -9.15 10.35 -8.70
C ALA A 322 -10.08 11.41 -9.33
N ILE A 323 -9.71 12.70 -9.26
CA ILE A 323 -10.49 13.78 -9.87
C ILE A 323 -10.50 13.71 -11.39
N SER A 324 -9.39 13.34 -12.01
CA SER A 324 -9.31 13.13 -13.45
C SER A 324 -10.18 11.94 -13.87
N GLN A 325 -10.19 10.87 -13.07
CA GLN A 325 -11.09 9.74 -13.28
C GLN A 325 -12.55 10.19 -13.22
N ALA A 326 -12.97 10.88 -12.16
CA ALA A 326 -14.36 11.35 -12.02
C ALA A 326 -14.80 12.29 -13.15
N ARG A 327 -13.91 13.18 -13.62
CA ARG A 327 -14.17 14.12 -14.73
C ARG A 327 -14.28 13.45 -16.10
N ALA A 328 -13.73 12.26 -16.26
CA ALA A 328 -13.89 11.48 -17.49
C ALA A 328 -15.33 10.91 -17.64
N TYR A 329 -16.14 10.95 -16.58
CA TYR A 329 -17.54 10.56 -16.61
C TYR A 329 -18.46 11.77 -16.61
N LYS A 330 -19.42 11.78 -17.53
CA LYS A 330 -20.54 12.72 -17.48
C LYS A 330 -21.41 12.38 -16.25
N PRO A 331 -21.85 13.39 -15.46
CA PRO A 331 -22.80 13.18 -14.37
C PRO A 331 -24.03 12.40 -14.85
N LYS A 332 -24.52 11.45 -14.04
CA LYS A 332 -25.64 10.56 -14.40
C LYS A 332 -26.91 10.95 -13.67
N ASP A 333 -28.05 10.68 -14.29
CA ASP A 333 -29.39 11.00 -13.79
C ASP A 333 -30.05 9.87 -12.99
N TRP A 334 -29.35 8.74 -12.77
CA TRP A 334 -29.85 7.61 -11.97
C TRP A 334 -28.84 7.05 -10.96
N GLY A 335 -27.63 7.62 -10.90
CA GLY A 335 -26.60 7.21 -9.93
C GLY A 335 -25.51 8.25 -9.73
N VAL A 336 -24.77 8.10 -8.62
CA VAL A 336 -23.56 8.87 -8.32
C VAL A 336 -22.34 8.05 -8.69
N LEU A 337 -21.30 8.69 -9.21
CA LEU A 337 -20.01 8.04 -9.42
C LEU A 337 -19.00 8.48 -8.37
N VAL A 338 -18.29 7.50 -7.80
CA VAL A 338 -17.22 7.74 -6.82
C VAL A 338 -15.94 7.07 -7.32
N ALA A 339 -14.85 7.83 -7.36
CA ALA A 339 -13.53 7.36 -7.73
C ALA A 339 -12.59 7.44 -6.51
N PRO A 340 -12.16 6.32 -5.91
CA PRO A 340 -11.15 6.32 -4.85
C PRO A 340 -9.78 6.77 -5.38
N THR A 341 -8.90 7.22 -4.48
CA THR A 341 -7.45 7.16 -4.75
C THR A 341 -6.96 5.73 -4.51
N ASN A 342 -5.90 5.31 -5.19
CA ASN A 342 -5.21 4.03 -4.93
C ASN A 342 -4.04 4.29 -3.96
N ARG A 343 -4.27 5.08 -2.91
CA ARG A 343 -3.26 5.83 -2.12
C ARG A 343 -2.51 6.89 -2.93
N ARG A 344 -2.03 6.54 -4.13
CA ARG A 344 -1.37 7.41 -5.13
C ARG A 344 -1.83 7.07 -6.55
N PRO A 345 -1.61 7.94 -7.55
CA PRO A 345 -1.97 7.66 -8.96
C PRO A 345 -1.41 6.36 -9.54
N ARG A 346 -0.24 5.89 -9.09
CA ARG A 346 0.25 4.52 -9.36
C ARG A 346 -0.01 3.54 -8.22
N GLY A 347 0.11 4.01 -6.98
CA GLY A 347 -0.38 3.30 -5.81
C GLY A 347 0.14 1.86 -5.68
N PHE A 348 -0.77 0.95 -5.34
CA PHE A 348 -0.52 -0.49 -5.18
C PHE A 348 -1.33 -1.34 -6.16
N ASN A 349 -1.64 -0.81 -7.35
CA ASN A 349 -2.42 -1.49 -8.39
C ASN A 349 -3.79 -2.02 -7.91
N TRP A 350 -4.45 -1.39 -6.93
CA TRP A 350 -5.71 -1.86 -6.32
C TRP A 350 -5.62 -3.19 -5.55
N GLU A 351 -4.40 -3.70 -5.34
CA GLU A 351 -4.11 -4.81 -4.44
C GLU A 351 -3.50 -4.31 -3.13
N ASP A 352 -3.17 -5.21 -2.20
CA ASP A 352 -2.60 -4.90 -0.89
C ASP A 352 -3.33 -3.74 -0.17
N TRP A 353 -2.69 -2.58 0.00
CA TRP A 353 -3.28 -1.39 0.61
C TRP A 353 -4.16 -0.58 -0.33
N GLY A 354 -3.95 -0.66 -1.64
CA GLY A 354 -4.82 -0.06 -2.65
C GLY A 354 -6.23 -0.63 -2.60
N ARG A 355 -6.33 -1.95 -2.36
CA ARG A 355 -7.58 -2.65 -2.09
C ARG A 355 -8.29 -2.10 -0.85
N LEU A 356 -7.55 -1.92 0.24
CA LEU A 356 -8.09 -1.42 1.50
C LEU A 356 -8.59 0.02 1.34
N ASP A 357 -7.84 0.88 0.66
CA ASP A 357 -8.22 2.26 0.36
C ASP A 357 -9.51 2.31 -0.47
N ALA A 358 -9.65 1.44 -1.47
CA ALA A 358 -10.91 1.28 -2.22
C ALA A 358 -12.09 0.87 -1.32
N LEU A 359 -11.88 -0.04 -0.37
CA LEU A 359 -12.93 -0.45 0.56
C LEU A 359 -13.30 0.67 1.55
N GLU A 360 -12.33 1.44 2.06
CA GLU A 360 -12.60 2.62 2.90
C GLU A 360 -13.47 3.63 2.15
N VAL A 361 -13.14 3.93 0.90
CA VAL A 361 -13.91 4.86 0.07
C VAL A 361 -15.28 4.30 -0.30
N LEU A 362 -15.40 2.99 -0.57
CA LEU A 362 -16.70 2.36 -0.80
C LEU A 362 -17.62 2.51 0.43
N ASP A 363 -17.09 2.30 1.63
CA ASP A 363 -17.85 2.48 2.87
C ASP A 363 -18.21 3.95 3.11
N ILE A 364 -17.31 4.89 2.79
CA ILE A 364 -17.61 6.33 2.80
C ILE A 364 -18.74 6.64 1.81
N ALA A 365 -18.64 6.18 0.57
CA ALA A 365 -19.64 6.41 -0.47
C ALA A 365 -21.02 5.89 -0.07
N LYS A 366 -21.09 4.68 0.51
CA LYS A 366 -22.34 4.10 1.00
C LYS A 366 -22.96 4.93 2.12
N LYS A 367 -22.16 5.45 3.04
CA LYS A 367 -22.64 6.32 4.14
C LYS A 367 -23.05 7.70 3.67
N THR A 368 -22.31 8.28 2.71
CA THR A 368 -22.52 9.64 2.23
C THR A 368 -23.70 9.75 1.27
N PHE A 369 -23.87 8.78 0.37
CA PHE A 369 -24.86 8.85 -0.71
C PHE A 369 -26.06 7.92 -0.51
N SER A 370 -26.00 7.01 0.47
CA SER A 370 -27.05 6.03 0.76
C SER A 370 -27.62 5.36 -0.50
N PRO A 371 -26.76 4.81 -1.38
CA PRO A 371 -27.22 4.23 -2.64
C PRO A 371 -28.10 3.00 -2.40
N ASP A 372 -28.89 2.62 -3.39
CA ASP A 372 -29.58 1.34 -3.38
C ASP A 372 -28.53 0.21 -3.24
N PRO A 373 -28.55 -0.59 -2.15
CA PRO A 373 -27.56 -1.62 -1.91
C PRO A 373 -27.61 -2.74 -2.96
N SER A 374 -28.69 -2.85 -3.73
CA SER A 374 -28.80 -3.77 -4.85
C SER A 374 -28.18 -3.23 -6.16
N LYS A 375 -27.79 -1.95 -6.22
CA LYS A 375 -27.32 -1.25 -7.42
C LYS A 375 -25.97 -0.55 -7.21
N ILE A 376 -24.99 -1.33 -6.76
CA ILE A 376 -23.59 -0.90 -6.65
C ILE A 376 -22.80 -1.61 -7.76
N TYR A 377 -22.13 -0.84 -8.60
CA TYR A 377 -21.40 -1.34 -9.77
C TYR A 377 -19.92 -0.96 -9.70
N LEU A 378 -19.06 -1.76 -10.31
CA LEU A 378 -17.62 -1.55 -10.34
C LEU A 378 -17.12 -1.38 -11.78
N THR A 379 -16.28 -0.39 -12.04
CA THR A 379 -15.66 -0.20 -13.35
C THR A 379 -14.30 0.48 -13.23
N GLY A 380 -13.55 0.51 -14.32
CA GLY A 380 -12.24 1.15 -14.38
C GLY A 380 -11.51 0.81 -15.68
N HIS A 381 -10.47 1.59 -15.97
CA HIS A 381 -9.68 1.49 -17.20
C HIS A 381 -8.20 1.24 -16.92
N SER A 382 -7.51 0.42 -17.74
CA SER A 382 -6.07 0.12 -17.58
C SER A 382 -5.76 -0.56 -16.24
N MET A 383 -4.93 0.05 -15.37
CA MET A 383 -4.77 -0.39 -13.97
C MET A 383 -6.11 -0.44 -13.22
N GLY A 384 -7.06 0.44 -13.54
CA GLY A 384 -8.43 0.38 -13.03
C GLY A 384 -9.25 -0.77 -13.61
N GLY A 385 -8.98 -1.17 -14.86
CA GLY A 385 -9.57 -2.38 -15.44
C GLY A 385 -9.06 -3.64 -14.72
N HIS A 386 -7.77 -3.68 -14.40
CA HIS A 386 -7.21 -4.70 -13.51
C HIS A 386 -7.86 -4.67 -12.12
N GLY A 387 -7.96 -3.50 -11.48
CA GLY A 387 -8.63 -3.35 -10.20
C GLY A 387 -10.10 -3.80 -10.23
N THR A 388 -10.77 -3.62 -11.37
CA THR A 388 -12.14 -4.10 -11.58
C THR A 388 -12.21 -5.63 -11.62
N TRP A 389 -11.30 -6.28 -12.35
CA TRP A 389 -11.18 -7.74 -12.33
C TRP A 389 -10.89 -8.24 -10.90
N PHE A 390 -9.86 -7.68 -10.26
CA PHE A 390 -9.39 -8.11 -8.96
C PHE A 390 -10.43 -7.92 -7.83
N LEU A 391 -10.98 -6.71 -7.67
CA LEU A 391 -11.99 -6.43 -6.64
C LEU A 391 -13.32 -7.14 -6.92
N GLY A 392 -13.67 -7.35 -8.18
CA GLY A 392 -14.85 -8.11 -8.60
C GLY A 392 -14.75 -9.59 -8.20
N ALA A 393 -13.60 -10.23 -8.41
CA ALA A 393 -13.39 -11.62 -8.01
C ALA A 393 -13.16 -11.77 -6.50
N THR A 394 -12.51 -10.79 -5.87
CA THR A 394 -12.16 -10.84 -4.45
C THR A 394 -13.38 -10.54 -3.56
N TYR A 395 -14.25 -9.62 -3.97
CA TYR A 395 -15.45 -9.21 -3.23
C TYR A 395 -16.74 -9.33 -4.06
N PRO A 396 -17.08 -10.54 -4.54
CA PRO A 396 -18.20 -10.75 -5.45
C PRO A 396 -19.57 -10.44 -4.84
N ASP A 397 -19.67 -10.27 -3.51
CA ASP A 397 -20.89 -9.89 -2.81
C ASP A 397 -21.12 -8.36 -2.73
N LYS A 398 -20.21 -7.54 -3.26
CA LYS A 398 -20.32 -6.07 -3.21
C LYS A 398 -20.88 -5.45 -4.49
N TRP A 399 -20.96 -6.21 -5.58
CA TRP A 399 -21.20 -5.69 -6.92
C TRP A 399 -22.38 -6.38 -7.60
N ALA A 400 -23.32 -5.61 -8.12
CA ALA A 400 -24.39 -6.12 -8.99
C ALA A 400 -23.87 -6.50 -10.38
N ALA A 401 -22.93 -5.71 -10.90
CA ALA A 401 -22.20 -5.98 -12.13
C ALA A 401 -20.86 -5.23 -12.13
N ILE A 402 -19.93 -5.72 -12.95
CA ILE A 402 -18.61 -5.12 -13.14
C ILE A 402 -18.34 -4.84 -14.63
N ALA A 403 -17.55 -3.80 -14.92
CA ALA A 403 -17.15 -3.46 -16.28
C ALA A 403 -15.65 -3.14 -16.38
N PRO A 404 -14.77 -4.16 -16.43
CA PRO A 404 -13.34 -3.98 -16.63
C PRO A 404 -13.03 -3.52 -18.06
N SER A 405 -12.35 -2.38 -18.19
CA SER A 405 -11.97 -1.80 -19.49
C SER A 405 -10.44 -1.79 -19.68
N ALA A 406 -9.96 -2.29 -20.82
CA ALA A 406 -8.53 -2.33 -21.18
C ALA A 406 -7.58 -2.81 -20.05
N GLY A 407 -8.01 -3.81 -19.28
CA GLY A 407 -7.33 -4.25 -18.06
C GLY A 407 -6.79 -5.67 -18.14
N TYR A 408 -5.60 -5.90 -17.57
CA TYR A 408 -5.04 -7.23 -17.38
C TYR A 408 -5.65 -7.89 -16.12
N PRO A 409 -6.03 -9.17 -16.15
CA PRO A 409 -6.74 -9.79 -15.02
C PRO A 409 -5.84 -9.99 -13.80
N THR A 410 -4.56 -10.35 -14.00
CA THR A 410 -3.65 -10.76 -12.92
C THR A 410 -2.33 -10.00 -12.99
N LEU A 411 -1.82 -9.51 -11.85
CA LEU A 411 -0.56 -8.77 -11.81
C LEU A 411 0.65 -9.64 -12.16
N SER A 412 0.65 -10.94 -11.83
CA SER A 412 1.79 -11.82 -12.06
C SER A 412 2.15 -11.95 -13.54
N SER A 413 1.15 -12.02 -14.43
CA SER A 413 1.34 -12.16 -15.88
C SER A 413 1.60 -10.84 -16.60
N TYR A 414 1.37 -9.70 -15.93
CA TYR A 414 1.58 -8.38 -16.51
C TYR A 414 2.96 -7.83 -16.14
N GLY A 415 3.83 -7.64 -17.14
CA GLY A 415 5.19 -7.07 -17.03
C GLY A 415 5.26 -5.59 -16.65
N SER A 416 4.59 -5.24 -15.55
CA SER A 416 4.51 -3.91 -14.95
C SER A 416 5.86 -3.39 -14.44
N HIS A 417 5.88 -2.15 -13.94
CA HIS A 417 7.08 -1.49 -13.41
C HIS A 417 7.86 -2.36 -12.42
N ASP A 418 7.16 -3.03 -11.50
CA ASP A 418 7.81 -3.81 -10.44
C ASP A 418 8.18 -5.24 -10.89
N GLY A 419 8.03 -5.62 -12.17
CA GLY A 419 8.40 -6.94 -12.71
C GLY A 419 7.23 -7.95 -12.80
N VAL A 420 7.57 -9.19 -13.20
CA VAL A 420 6.69 -10.37 -13.39
C VAL A 420 6.93 -11.32 -12.22
N ILE A 421 5.89 -12.01 -11.73
CA ILE A 421 6.05 -13.11 -10.76
C ILE A 421 6.19 -14.41 -11.56
N PRO A 422 7.20 -15.26 -11.31
CA PRO A 422 7.38 -16.53 -12.01
C PRO A 422 6.16 -17.45 -11.92
N ASP A 423 5.83 -18.14 -13.03
CA ASP A 423 4.68 -19.07 -13.09
C ASP A 423 5.00 -20.45 -12.48
N SER A 424 6.27 -20.73 -12.17
CA SER A 424 6.68 -22.02 -11.59
C SER A 424 7.86 -21.83 -10.64
N ALA A 425 7.92 -22.70 -9.63
CA ALA A 425 9.02 -22.75 -8.68
C ALA A 425 10.08 -23.76 -9.12
N GLY A 426 11.35 -23.41 -8.94
CA GLY A 426 12.49 -24.33 -9.09
C GLY A 426 12.82 -25.13 -7.82
N SER A 427 12.18 -24.83 -6.68
CA SER A 427 12.35 -25.54 -5.40
C SER A 427 11.12 -25.45 -4.49
N ALA A 428 11.08 -26.25 -3.42
CA ALA A 428 9.98 -26.22 -2.44
C ALA A 428 9.88 -24.87 -1.70
N VAL A 429 11.03 -24.27 -1.33
CA VAL A 429 11.08 -22.93 -0.72
C VAL A 429 10.55 -21.86 -1.68
N GLU A 430 10.94 -21.91 -2.95
CA GLU A 430 10.39 -21.00 -3.96
C GLU A 430 8.87 -21.18 -4.13
N ALA A 431 8.36 -22.41 -4.04
CA ALA A 431 6.92 -22.66 -4.10
C ALA A 431 6.17 -22.00 -2.93
N ILE A 432 6.75 -21.96 -1.73
CA ILE A 432 6.21 -21.22 -0.58
C ILE A 432 6.18 -19.71 -0.86
N LEU A 433 7.25 -19.16 -1.44
CA LEU A 433 7.33 -17.73 -1.75
C LEU A 433 6.33 -17.32 -2.83
N LEU A 434 6.18 -18.10 -3.91
CA LEU A 434 5.18 -17.86 -4.95
C LEU A 434 3.75 -17.99 -4.40
N ARG A 435 3.50 -19.00 -3.55
CA ARG A 435 2.19 -19.20 -2.91
C ARG A 435 1.75 -18.01 -2.06
N ALA A 436 2.69 -17.27 -1.47
CA ALA A 436 2.36 -16.06 -0.72
C ALA A 436 1.71 -14.96 -1.59
N SER A 437 1.86 -15.02 -2.91
CA SER A 437 1.23 -14.11 -3.87
C SER A 437 -0.12 -14.60 -4.41
N ASN A 438 -0.64 -15.76 -3.97
CA ASN A 438 -1.83 -16.38 -4.55
C ASN A 438 -3.09 -15.49 -4.52
N ALA A 439 -3.18 -14.56 -3.56
CA ALA A 439 -4.28 -13.61 -3.49
C ALA A 439 -4.37 -12.69 -4.73
N SER A 440 -3.25 -12.44 -5.40
CA SER A 440 -3.15 -11.61 -6.62
C SER A 440 -3.50 -12.35 -7.91
N ASN A 441 -3.69 -13.67 -7.87
CA ASN A 441 -3.99 -14.50 -9.04
C ASN A 441 -5.50 -14.59 -9.30
N VAL A 442 -6.02 -13.59 -10.02
CA VAL A 442 -7.44 -13.50 -10.37
C VAL A 442 -7.91 -14.65 -11.25
N LEU A 443 -7.05 -15.23 -12.10
CA LEU A 443 -7.43 -16.35 -12.96
C LEU A 443 -7.94 -17.54 -12.14
N ALA A 444 -7.35 -17.79 -10.97
CA ALA A 444 -7.77 -18.84 -10.04
C ALA A 444 -9.10 -18.51 -9.31
N LEU A 445 -9.55 -17.25 -9.34
CA LEU A 445 -10.75 -16.78 -8.65
C LEU A 445 -11.95 -16.54 -9.59
N THR A 446 -11.79 -16.80 -10.89
CA THR A 446 -12.79 -16.48 -11.93
C THR A 446 -14.20 -17.04 -11.65
N GLN A 447 -14.32 -18.18 -10.97
CA GLN A 447 -15.63 -18.76 -10.61
C GLN A 447 -16.48 -17.81 -9.74
N ASN A 448 -15.85 -16.90 -9.00
CA ASN A 448 -16.53 -15.92 -8.16
C ASN A 448 -17.39 -14.93 -8.95
N TYR A 449 -17.20 -14.82 -10.28
CA TYR A 449 -18.04 -13.98 -11.14
C TYR A 449 -19.43 -14.56 -11.43
N LYS A 450 -19.74 -15.80 -11.02
CA LYS A 450 -21.04 -16.43 -11.31
C LYS A 450 -22.27 -15.62 -10.86
N GLY A 451 -22.14 -14.85 -9.78
CA GLY A 451 -23.24 -14.11 -9.17
C GLY A 451 -23.38 -12.64 -9.59
N LEU A 452 -22.62 -12.18 -10.58
CA LEU A 452 -22.55 -10.78 -11.01
C LEU A 452 -22.47 -10.69 -12.53
N GLY A 453 -23.05 -9.65 -13.12
CA GLY A 453 -22.91 -9.40 -14.56
C GLY A 453 -21.52 -8.89 -14.91
N VAL A 454 -20.94 -9.31 -16.04
CA VAL A 454 -19.60 -8.87 -16.49
C VAL A 454 -19.65 -8.22 -17.86
N TYR A 455 -19.24 -6.96 -17.98
CA TYR A 455 -19.08 -6.27 -19.26
C TYR A 455 -17.60 -6.05 -19.59
N ILE A 456 -17.08 -6.73 -20.60
CA ILE A 456 -15.69 -6.57 -21.05
C ILE A 456 -15.64 -5.53 -22.17
N ALA A 457 -14.82 -4.49 -22.02
CA ALA A 457 -14.58 -3.47 -23.04
C ALA A 457 -13.07 -3.31 -23.31
N HIS A 458 -12.66 -3.25 -24.57
CA HIS A 458 -11.26 -3.03 -24.94
C HIS A 458 -11.16 -2.40 -26.34
N GLY A 459 -10.13 -1.60 -26.62
CA GLY A 459 -9.75 -1.25 -28.00
C GLY A 459 -8.95 -2.37 -28.68
N ASP A 460 -9.26 -2.71 -29.93
CA ASP A 460 -8.57 -3.79 -30.66
C ASP A 460 -7.13 -3.44 -31.08
N ALA A 461 -6.77 -2.15 -31.07
CA ALA A 461 -5.47 -1.61 -31.45
C ALA A 461 -4.62 -1.18 -30.23
N ASP A 462 -5.00 -1.59 -29.01
CA ASP A 462 -4.29 -1.22 -27.78
C ASP A 462 -2.88 -1.84 -27.71
N ARG A 463 -1.86 -0.98 -27.77
CA ARG A 463 -0.43 -1.34 -27.69
C ARG A 463 0.15 -1.24 -26.27
N THR A 464 -0.61 -0.75 -25.30
CA THR A 464 -0.17 -0.59 -23.91
C THR A 464 -0.61 -1.79 -23.07
N VAL A 465 -1.90 -2.12 -23.13
CA VAL A 465 -2.44 -3.34 -22.53
C VAL A 465 -3.08 -4.13 -23.65
N SER A 466 -2.41 -5.21 -24.07
CA SER A 466 -2.88 -6.02 -25.20
C SER A 466 -4.34 -6.48 -25.02
N VAL A 467 -5.13 -6.36 -26.09
CA VAL A 467 -6.51 -6.87 -26.19
C VAL A 467 -6.60 -8.38 -25.92
N GLU A 468 -5.49 -9.10 -26.03
CA GLU A 468 -5.41 -10.53 -25.70
C GLU A 468 -5.83 -10.84 -24.25
N TYR A 469 -5.66 -9.91 -23.30
CA TYR A 469 -6.17 -10.09 -21.94
C TYR A 469 -7.71 -10.11 -21.88
N ALA A 470 -8.37 -9.23 -22.63
CA ALA A 470 -9.83 -9.23 -22.75
C ALA A 470 -10.33 -10.48 -23.47
N ARG A 471 -9.65 -10.91 -24.53
CA ARG A 471 -9.95 -12.16 -25.26
C ARG A 471 -9.75 -13.40 -24.39
N GLN A 472 -8.69 -13.43 -23.56
CA GLN A 472 -8.46 -14.48 -22.56
C GLN A 472 -9.62 -14.58 -21.58
N MET A 473 -10.01 -13.45 -20.97
CA MET A 473 -11.11 -13.44 -20.00
C MET A 473 -12.44 -13.79 -20.65
N LYS A 474 -12.72 -13.32 -21.86
CA LYS A 474 -13.88 -13.75 -22.66
C LYS A 474 -13.89 -15.28 -22.83
N LYS A 475 -12.77 -15.89 -23.23
CA LYS A 475 -12.66 -17.34 -23.43
C LYS A 475 -12.92 -18.11 -22.13
N ILE A 476 -12.38 -17.64 -21.00
CA ILE A 476 -12.58 -18.24 -19.68
C ILE A 476 -14.06 -18.15 -19.27
N LEU A 477 -14.65 -16.96 -19.34
CA LEU A 477 -16.05 -16.74 -18.95
C LEU A 477 -17.03 -17.52 -19.84
N ALA A 478 -16.79 -17.60 -21.15
CA ALA A 478 -17.61 -18.37 -22.07
C ALA A 478 -17.73 -19.86 -21.69
N GLY A 479 -16.77 -20.39 -20.92
CA GLY A 479 -16.80 -21.77 -20.43
C GLY A 479 -17.80 -22.04 -19.30
N PHE A 480 -18.24 -21.03 -18.54
CA PHE A 480 -19.10 -21.25 -17.35
C PHE A 480 -20.08 -20.13 -17.00
N HIS A 481 -19.83 -18.89 -17.43
CA HIS A 481 -20.61 -17.72 -17.05
C HIS A 481 -21.58 -17.34 -18.18
N ARG A 482 -22.86 -17.19 -17.83
CA ARG A 482 -23.95 -16.96 -18.80
C ARG A 482 -24.34 -15.49 -18.94
N ASP A 483 -23.86 -14.64 -18.04
CA ASP A 483 -24.30 -13.25 -17.90
C ASP A 483 -23.13 -12.28 -18.11
N PHE A 484 -22.54 -12.35 -19.31
CA PHE A 484 -21.47 -11.43 -19.68
C PHE A 484 -21.65 -10.89 -21.10
N SER A 485 -21.13 -9.68 -21.31
CA SER A 485 -21.04 -9.00 -22.59
C SER A 485 -19.57 -8.70 -22.93
N TYR A 486 -19.28 -8.63 -24.22
CA TYR A 486 -17.93 -8.38 -24.73
C TYR A 486 -17.98 -7.41 -25.89
N TYR A 487 -17.17 -6.36 -25.84
CA TYR A 487 -17.05 -5.37 -26.90
C TYR A 487 -15.59 -5.00 -27.15
N GLU A 488 -15.17 -5.10 -28.41
CA GLU A 488 -13.93 -4.53 -28.93
C GLU A 488 -14.26 -3.27 -29.73
N HIS A 489 -13.65 -2.13 -29.39
CA HIS A 489 -13.76 -0.92 -30.18
C HIS A 489 -12.78 -1.00 -31.36
N ILE A 490 -13.31 -0.99 -32.58
CA ILE A 490 -12.52 -1.09 -33.82
C ILE A 490 -11.64 0.16 -33.95
N GLY A 491 -10.34 -0.05 -34.11
CA GLY A 491 -9.33 1.01 -34.11
C GLY A 491 -9.09 1.66 -32.75
N GLY A 492 -9.71 1.15 -31.68
CA GLY A 492 -9.53 1.70 -30.33
C GLY A 492 -8.11 1.45 -29.83
N GLU A 493 -7.39 2.52 -29.51
CA GLU A 493 -6.05 2.43 -28.89
C GLU A 493 -6.17 2.18 -27.36
N HIS A 494 -5.11 2.46 -26.58
CA HIS A 494 -5.20 2.36 -25.12
C HIS A 494 -6.14 3.39 -24.52
N TRP A 495 -6.25 4.57 -25.11
CA TRP A 495 -7.18 5.60 -24.68
C TRP A 495 -7.70 6.33 -25.91
N TYR A 496 -9.01 6.30 -26.13
CA TYR A 496 -9.64 6.84 -27.34
C TYR A 496 -10.83 7.75 -27.00
N GLY A 497 -10.73 8.48 -25.89
CA GLY A 497 -11.72 9.44 -25.43
C GLY A 497 -12.46 9.01 -24.16
N ASP A 498 -13.40 9.83 -23.72
CA ASP A 498 -14.24 9.58 -22.53
C ASP A 498 -14.95 8.23 -22.61
N ILE A 499 -15.34 7.79 -23.82
CA ILE A 499 -15.93 6.46 -24.06
C ILE A 499 -15.06 5.28 -23.61
N SER A 500 -13.77 5.45 -23.36
CA SER A 500 -12.91 4.40 -22.77
C SER A 500 -13.34 4.04 -21.34
N VAL A 501 -14.11 4.91 -20.69
CA VAL A 501 -14.65 4.73 -19.33
C VAL A 501 -16.15 5.03 -19.25
N ASP A 502 -16.67 5.98 -20.05
CA ASP A 502 -18.05 6.47 -20.01
C ASP A 502 -18.91 5.94 -21.17
N TRP A 503 -18.71 4.67 -21.55
CA TRP A 503 -19.40 4.00 -22.65
C TRP A 503 -20.88 3.73 -22.30
N PRO A 504 -21.88 4.28 -23.02
CA PRO A 504 -23.29 4.14 -22.64
C PRO A 504 -23.79 2.69 -22.50
N PRO A 505 -23.38 1.72 -23.36
CA PRO A 505 -23.72 0.32 -23.16
C PRO A 505 -23.25 -0.30 -21.84
N ILE A 506 -22.17 0.18 -21.20
CA ILE A 506 -21.80 -0.27 -19.85
C ILE A 506 -22.87 0.15 -18.84
N PHE A 507 -23.34 1.41 -18.90
CA PHE A 507 -24.36 1.91 -17.97
C PHE A 507 -25.75 1.33 -18.26
N ASN A 508 -26.07 1.09 -19.52
CA ASN A 508 -27.25 0.30 -19.88
C ASN A 508 -27.14 -1.11 -19.30
N PHE A 509 -25.97 -1.75 -19.45
CA PHE A 509 -25.70 -3.04 -18.84
C PHE A 509 -25.80 -3.00 -17.32
N PHE A 510 -25.45 -1.92 -16.64
CA PHE A 510 -25.64 -1.81 -15.20
C PHE A 510 -27.12 -1.67 -14.83
N SER A 511 -27.91 -0.87 -15.57
CA SER A 511 -29.28 -0.46 -15.20
C SER A 511 -30.27 -1.61 -14.93
N TRP A 512 -30.15 -2.72 -15.64
CA TRP A 512 -30.96 -3.94 -15.50
C TRP A 512 -30.35 -5.03 -14.60
N HIS A 513 -29.16 -4.82 -14.01
CA HIS A 513 -28.56 -5.75 -13.03
C HIS A 513 -28.90 -5.34 -11.60
N SER A 514 -29.04 -6.33 -10.73
CA SER A 514 -29.16 -6.09 -9.29
C SER A 514 -28.54 -7.25 -8.51
N ILE A 515 -27.90 -6.94 -7.40
CA ILE A 515 -27.36 -7.97 -6.51
C ILE A 515 -28.47 -8.46 -5.57
N ALA A 516 -28.66 -9.79 -5.53
CA ALA A 516 -29.62 -10.42 -4.63
C ALA A 516 -29.18 -10.28 -3.16
N LYS A 517 -30.17 -10.08 -2.27
CA LYS A 517 -29.95 -10.15 -0.82
C LYS A 517 -29.36 -11.52 -0.43
N ASP A 518 -28.57 -11.56 0.63
CA ASP A 518 -27.98 -12.80 1.14
C ASP A 518 -29.06 -13.85 1.42
N THR A 519 -30.19 -13.44 2.00
CA THR A 519 -31.33 -14.34 2.30
C THR A 519 -32.05 -14.88 1.07
N ALA A 520 -31.86 -14.28 -0.10
CA ALA A 520 -32.41 -14.76 -1.37
C ALA A 520 -31.47 -15.74 -2.08
N THR A 521 -30.20 -15.83 -1.66
CA THR A 521 -29.20 -16.69 -2.30
C THR A 521 -29.26 -18.09 -1.72
N ASN A 522 -29.57 -19.08 -2.55
CA ASN A 522 -29.62 -20.48 -2.11
C ASN A 522 -28.35 -21.27 -2.47
N HIS A 523 -27.53 -20.79 -3.42
CA HIS A 523 -26.32 -21.47 -3.88
C HIS A 523 -25.12 -20.55 -3.70
N ILE A 524 -24.02 -21.09 -3.17
CA ILE A 524 -22.73 -20.43 -3.03
C ILE A 524 -21.68 -21.29 -3.72
N ASP A 525 -20.91 -20.68 -4.63
CA ASP A 525 -19.64 -21.21 -5.15
C ASP A 525 -18.60 -20.11 -4.98
N PHE A 526 -17.72 -20.27 -3.99
CA PHE A 526 -16.78 -19.23 -3.59
C PHE A 526 -15.38 -19.80 -3.39
N THR A 527 -14.40 -19.12 -3.98
CA THR A 527 -12.97 -19.44 -3.86
C THR A 527 -12.20 -18.24 -3.30
N THR A 528 -11.28 -18.48 -2.36
CA THR A 528 -10.37 -17.46 -1.84
C THR A 528 -8.98 -18.03 -1.59
N ALA A 529 -7.93 -17.23 -1.81
CA ALA A 529 -6.57 -17.61 -1.45
C ALA A 529 -6.24 -17.31 0.03
N ASN A 530 -6.82 -16.26 0.60
CA ASN A 530 -6.53 -15.83 1.97
C ASN A 530 -7.82 -15.30 2.62
N PRO A 531 -8.35 -15.98 3.65
CA PRO A 531 -9.51 -15.51 4.43
C PRO A 531 -9.35 -14.09 4.99
N GLY A 532 -8.13 -13.65 5.28
CA GLY A 532 -7.80 -12.30 5.75
C GLY A 532 -7.83 -11.21 4.67
N VAL A 533 -7.84 -11.60 3.39
CA VAL A 533 -8.10 -10.71 2.24
C VAL A 533 -9.58 -10.71 1.92
N SER A 534 -10.17 -11.91 1.75
CA SER A 534 -11.60 -12.09 1.57
C SER A 534 -12.01 -13.50 2.01
N GLY A 535 -12.76 -13.59 3.10
CA GLY A 535 -13.28 -14.86 3.61
C GLY A 535 -14.78 -15.04 3.42
N LYS A 536 -15.52 -13.95 3.15
CA LYS A 536 -16.99 -13.95 3.17
C LYS A 536 -17.56 -13.91 1.75
N TYR A 537 -18.57 -14.73 1.50
CA TYR A 537 -19.48 -14.58 0.38
C TYR A 537 -20.90 -14.90 0.82
N LYS A 538 -21.81 -13.92 0.70
CA LYS A 538 -23.21 -14.04 1.10
C LYS A 538 -23.33 -14.52 2.56
N TRP A 539 -24.03 -15.62 2.79
CA TRP A 539 -24.27 -16.19 4.12
C TRP A 539 -23.18 -17.16 4.60
N ALA A 540 -22.08 -17.36 3.86
CA ALA A 540 -20.97 -18.20 4.29
C ALA A 540 -19.66 -17.41 4.45
N THR A 541 -18.87 -17.79 5.46
CA THR A 541 -17.53 -17.23 5.68
C THR A 541 -16.54 -18.36 5.94
N ILE A 542 -15.46 -18.42 5.16
CA ILE A 542 -14.27 -19.23 5.42
C ILE A 542 -13.42 -18.47 6.43
N HIS A 543 -13.16 -19.05 7.61
CA HIS A 543 -12.36 -18.42 8.66
C HIS A 543 -10.93 -18.93 8.70
N GLN A 544 -10.74 -20.23 8.49
CA GLN A 544 -9.44 -20.89 8.61
C GLN A 544 -9.24 -21.88 7.46
N GLN A 545 -8.00 -21.98 6.99
CA GLN A 545 -7.58 -22.92 5.96
C GLN A 545 -6.90 -24.14 6.61
N ILE A 546 -6.85 -25.27 5.90
CA ILE A 546 -6.06 -26.44 6.35
C ILE A 546 -4.58 -26.22 6.00
N SER A 547 -4.33 -25.79 4.76
CA SER A 547 -3.04 -25.37 4.23
C SER A 547 -3.09 -23.86 3.91
N PRO A 548 -2.32 -23.04 4.63
CA PRO A 548 -2.31 -21.58 4.43
C PRO A 548 -1.98 -21.17 2.99
N LEU A 549 -2.74 -20.21 2.46
CA LEU A 549 -2.56 -19.57 1.15
C LEU A 549 -2.67 -20.47 -0.09
N LYS A 550 -2.98 -21.76 0.08
CA LYS A 550 -3.61 -22.53 -1.00
C LYS A 550 -5.06 -22.05 -1.16
N TYR A 551 -5.63 -22.18 -2.36
CA TYR A 551 -7.02 -21.80 -2.56
C TYR A 551 -7.94 -22.63 -1.68
N SER A 552 -8.89 -21.97 -1.03
CA SER A 552 -10.00 -22.58 -0.30
C SER A 552 -11.27 -22.39 -1.09
N LYS A 553 -12.06 -23.45 -1.21
CA LYS A 553 -13.31 -23.44 -1.97
C LYS A 553 -14.47 -23.96 -1.14
N ILE A 554 -15.63 -23.33 -1.28
CA ILE A 554 -16.91 -23.84 -0.79
C ILE A 554 -17.92 -23.87 -1.94
N ILE A 555 -18.64 -24.98 -2.08
CA ILE A 555 -19.82 -25.10 -2.92
C ILE A 555 -20.95 -25.59 -2.02
N VAL A 556 -21.90 -24.72 -1.67
CA VAL A 556 -22.95 -25.04 -0.69
C VAL A 556 -24.33 -24.57 -1.17
N ASP A 557 -25.32 -25.42 -0.94
CA ASP A 557 -26.73 -25.23 -1.30
C ASP A 557 -27.60 -25.22 -0.06
N LEU A 558 -28.51 -24.24 0.03
CA LEU A 558 -29.56 -24.14 1.03
C LEU A 558 -30.91 -24.53 0.40
N ASN A 559 -31.43 -25.69 0.81
CA ASN A 559 -32.80 -26.10 0.52
C ASN A 559 -33.74 -25.63 1.63
N LYS A 560 -34.43 -24.51 1.39
CA LYS A 560 -35.37 -23.90 2.34
C LYS A 560 -36.61 -24.75 2.64
N THR A 561 -37.05 -25.61 1.72
CA THR A 561 -38.23 -26.46 1.92
C THR A 561 -37.91 -27.65 2.83
N LYS A 562 -36.71 -28.21 2.68
CA LYS A 562 -36.27 -29.36 3.48
C LYS A 562 -35.49 -28.96 4.73
N ASN A 563 -35.17 -27.67 4.89
CA ASN A 563 -34.28 -27.16 5.93
C ASN A 563 -32.94 -27.89 5.96
N VAL A 564 -32.32 -28.05 4.78
CA VAL A 564 -31.03 -28.72 4.64
C VAL A 564 -30.02 -27.80 3.97
N ILE A 565 -28.82 -27.72 4.52
CA ILE A 565 -27.63 -27.19 3.84
C ILE A 565 -26.77 -28.37 3.41
N THR A 566 -26.45 -28.46 2.12
CA THR A 566 -25.58 -29.51 1.58
C THR A 566 -24.42 -28.91 0.80
N GLY A 567 -23.24 -29.54 0.79
CA GLY A 567 -22.16 -29.04 -0.06
C GLY A 567 -20.81 -29.72 0.11
N THR A 568 -19.80 -29.14 -0.53
CA THR A 568 -18.40 -29.59 -0.50
C THR A 568 -17.46 -28.43 -0.19
N THR A 569 -16.36 -28.75 0.46
CA THR A 569 -15.31 -27.83 0.87
C THR A 569 -13.95 -28.35 0.42
N GLU A 570 -13.06 -27.44 0.04
CA GLU A 570 -11.67 -27.73 -0.27
C GLU A 570 -10.79 -26.77 0.55
N ASN A 571 -9.80 -27.32 1.25
CA ASN A 571 -8.88 -26.54 2.08
C ASN A 571 -9.56 -25.61 3.11
N VAL A 572 -10.63 -26.08 3.76
CA VAL A 572 -11.36 -25.32 4.81
C VAL A 572 -11.27 -26.07 6.14
N ALA A 573 -10.72 -25.40 7.16
CA ALA A 573 -10.64 -25.92 8.53
C ALA A 573 -11.82 -25.43 9.38
N THR A 574 -12.22 -24.17 9.22
CA THR A 574 -13.32 -23.56 9.96
C THR A 574 -14.11 -22.64 9.04
N LEU A 575 -15.44 -22.75 9.08
CA LEU A 575 -16.36 -21.85 8.37
C LEU A 575 -17.53 -21.45 9.28
N SER A 576 -18.22 -20.37 8.92
CA SER A 576 -19.47 -19.98 9.57
C SER A 576 -20.60 -19.80 8.57
N LEU A 577 -21.82 -20.13 8.97
CA LEU A 577 -23.03 -19.98 8.18
C LEU A 577 -24.00 -19.04 8.91
N ASN A 578 -24.36 -17.92 8.26
CA ASN A 578 -25.40 -17.02 8.74
C ASN A 578 -26.78 -17.57 8.34
N LEU A 579 -27.65 -17.76 9.33
CA LEU A 579 -28.93 -18.44 9.17
C LEU A 579 -30.11 -17.46 9.00
N ALA A 580 -29.88 -16.20 8.60
CA ALA A 580 -30.95 -15.20 8.43
C ALA A 580 -32.06 -15.62 7.46
N ALA A 581 -31.80 -16.58 6.56
CA ALA A 581 -32.80 -17.14 5.65
C ALA A 581 -33.70 -18.21 6.28
N ILE A 582 -33.44 -18.63 7.51
CA ILE A 582 -34.09 -19.73 8.22
C ILE A 582 -34.73 -19.18 9.49
N LYS A 583 -35.99 -19.57 9.75
CA LYS A 583 -36.72 -19.08 10.92
C LYS A 583 -36.18 -19.70 12.21
N LYS A 584 -36.17 -18.93 13.29
CA LYS A 584 -35.99 -19.46 14.65
C LYS A 584 -36.94 -20.64 14.93
N GLY A 585 -36.44 -21.65 15.65
CA GLY A 585 -37.14 -22.90 15.98
C GLY A 585 -37.11 -23.95 14.87
N THR A 586 -36.54 -23.65 13.71
CA THR A 586 -36.44 -24.61 12.61
C THR A 586 -35.37 -25.65 12.91
N SER A 587 -35.71 -26.94 12.73
CA SER A 587 -34.72 -28.01 12.71
C SER A 587 -33.99 -28.02 11.37
N LEU A 588 -32.70 -27.66 11.41
CA LEU A 588 -31.79 -27.58 10.28
C LEU A 588 -30.86 -28.79 10.26
N LYS A 589 -30.64 -29.35 9.07
CA LYS A 589 -29.62 -30.38 8.83
C LYS A 589 -28.50 -29.80 7.97
N VAL A 590 -27.25 -29.96 8.38
CA VAL A 590 -26.07 -29.54 7.60
C VAL A 590 -25.25 -30.77 7.21
N VAL A 591 -24.98 -30.94 5.91
CA VAL A 591 -24.22 -32.08 5.35
C VAL A 591 -23.13 -31.54 4.44
N LEU A 592 -21.87 -31.63 4.88
CA LEU A 592 -20.72 -31.14 4.11
C LEU A 592 -19.76 -32.29 3.83
N ASP A 593 -19.18 -32.32 2.63
CA ASP A 593 -18.16 -33.29 2.17
C ASP A 593 -18.61 -34.76 2.21
N SER A 594 -19.92 -35.01 2.08
CA SER A 594 -20.52 -36.35 2.26
C SER A 594 -20.21 -36.97 3.64
N LEU A 595 -19.87 -36.15 4.64
CA LEU A 595 -19.66 -36.58 6.02
C LEU A 595 -20.99 -36.60 6.80
N PRO A 596 -21.03 -37.22 8.01
CA PRO A 596 -22.24 -37.28 8.81
C PRO A 596 -22.88 -35.92 9.03
N ALA A 597 -24.21 -35.93 9.05
CA ALA A 597 -24.99 -34.71 9.15
C ALA A 597 -24.97 -34.12 10.56
N ILE A 598 -24.94 -32.80 10.63
CA ILE A 598 -25.13 -32.04 11.86
C ILE A 598 -26.60 -31.62 11.93
N SER A 599 -27.29 -32.06 12.99
CA SER A 599 -28.62 -31.55 13.33
C SER A 599 -28.51 -30.36 14.26
N TYR A 600 -29.22 -29.28 13.93
CA TYR A 600 -29.18 -28.03 14.69
C TYR A 600 -30.56 -27.39 14.74
N GLU A 601 -30.98 -26.91 15.91
CA GLU A 601 -32.19 -26.09 16.04
C GLU A 601 -31.80 -24.61 16.03
N VAL A 602 -32.40 -23.83 15.13
CA VAL A 602 -32.11 -22.40 14.99
C VAL A 602 -32.61 -21.65 16.23
N LYS A 603 -31.71 -21.04 17.01
CA LYS A 603 -31.98 -20.40 18.31
C LYS A 603 -32.34 -18.92 18.19
N GLY A 604 -31.88 -18.25 17.14
CA GLY A 604 -32.05 -16.81 16.97
C GLY A 604 -32.26 -16.38 15.53
N ASP A 605 -32.93 -15.25 15.34
CA ASP A 605 -33.06 -14.65 14.01
C ASP A 605 -31.70 -14.14 13.55
N SER A 606 -31.32 -14.49 12.31
CA SER A 606 -30.04 -14.09 11.71
C SER A 606 -28.79 -14.55 12.49
N GLU A 607 -28.93 -15.59 13.32
CA GLU A 607 -27.79 -16.13 14.04
C GLU A 607 -26.74 -16.72 13.09
N THR A 608 -25.52 -16.88 13.59
CA THR A 608 -24.43 -17.48 12.82
C THR A 608 -23.90 -18.69 13.57
N ILE A 609 -23.90 -19.85 12.90
CA ILE A 609 -23.28 -21.07 13.42
C ILE A 609 -21.84 -21.19 12.90
N ILE A 610 -20.95 -21.76 13.72
CA ILE A 610 -19.56 -22.01 13.35
C ILE A 610 -19.36 -23.51 13.26
N LEU A 611 -18.74 -23.95 12.17
CA LEU A 611 -18.43 -25.34 11.88
C LEU A 611 -16.92 -25.49 11.80
N ARG A 612 -16.38 -26.50 12.49
CA ARG A 612 -14.95 -26.83 12.46
C ARG A 612 -14.75 -28.27 11.99
N LYS A 613 -13.75 -28.47 11.14
CA LYS A 613 -13.39 -29.77 10.57
C LYS A 613 -12.14 -30.30 11.27
N SER A 614 -12.27 -31.49 11.86
CA SER A 614 -11.13 -32.35 12.22
C SER A 614 -11.14 -33.55 11.27
N ASN A 615 -11.77 -34.66 11.69
CA ASN A 615 -12.11 -35.79 10.82
C ASN A 615 -13.55 -35.70 10.30
N GLN A 616 -14.42 -35.06 11.06
CA GLN A 616 -15.82 -34.77 10.72
C GLN A 616 -16.12 -33.30 10.99
N TRP A 617 -17.20 -32.77 10.41
CA TRP A 617 -17.70 -31.45 10.75
C TRP A 617 -18.45 -31.49 12.06
N ALA A 618 -18.19 -30.51 12.93
CA ALA A 618 -18.91 -30.33 14.19
C ALA A 618 -19.20 -28.85 14.46
N LEU A 619 -20.26 -28.59 15.24
CA LEU A 619 -20.53 -27.26 15.77
C LEU A 619 -19.42 -26.82 16.72
N SER A 620 -18.96 -25.58 16.57
CA SER A 620 -18.03 -24.93 17.49
C SER A 620 -18.73 -23.78 18.21
N GLY A 621 -18.43 -23.60 19.50
CA GLY A 621 -19.06 -22.56 20.33
C GLY A 621 -18.63 -21.13 19.97
N SER A 622 -17.40 -20.93 19.52
CA SER A 622 -16.88 -19.63 19.07
C SER A 622 -15.66 -19.78 18.17
N LEU A 623 -15.29 -18.69 17.48
CA LEU A 623 -14.00 -18.55 16.82
C LEU A 623 -12.98 -18.12 17.88
N SER A 624 -11.86 -18.83 17.98
CA SER A 624 -10.78 -18.39 18.87
C SER A 624 -10.17 -17.12 18.29
N GLU A 625 -10.20 -16.04 19.09
CA GLU A 625 -9.54 -14.79 18.71
C GLU A 625 -8.02 -14.97 18.68
N GLN A 626 -7.47 -15.94 19.41
CA GLN A 626 -6.03 -16.22 19.46
C GLN A 626 -5.53 -17.08 18.30
N GLU A 627 -6.42 -17.74 17.56
CA GLU A 627 -6.08 -18.46 16.35
C GLU A 627 -6.16 -17.54 15.11
N LYS A 628 -5.61 -18.01 14.00
CA LYS A 628 -5.81 -17.39 12.70
C LYS A 628 -7.29 -17.29 12.36
N ASN A 629 -7.69 -16.17 11.79
CA ASN A 629 -9.07 -15.88 11.36
C ASN A 629 -9.06 -14.75 10.32
N THR A 630 -10.23 -14.34 9.82
CA THR A 630 -10.35 -13.29 8.79
C THR A 630 -9.80 -11.92 9.23
N ALA A 631 -9.67 -11.64 10.53
CA ALA A 631 -9.02 -10.41 11.00
C ALA A 631 -7.49 -10.55 10.99
N ARG A 632 -6.99 -11.74 11.39
CA ARG A 632 -5.57 -12.10 11.50
C ARG A 632 -5.28 -13.45 10.84
N SER A 633 -4.99 -13.45 9.54
CA SER A 633 -4.67 -14.68 8.80
C SER A 633 -3.19 -14.80 8.46
N GLY A 634 -2.40 -13.75 8.73
CA GLY A 634 -1.14 -13.52 8.04
C GLY A 634 -1.39 -12.75 6.72
N THR A 635 -0.36 -12.32 6.00
CA THR A 635 1.06 -12.67 6.09
C THR A 635 1.90 -11.59 6.76
N PHE A 636 3.24 -11.59 6.59
CA PHE A 636 4.15 -10.52 7.05
C PHE A 636 3.64 -9.08 6.80
N LYS A 637 2.88 -8.82 5.73
CA LYS A 637 2.32 -7.50 5.43
C LYS A 637 1.12 -7.09 6.28
N GLU A 638 0.47 -8.02 6.97
CA GLU A 638 -0.77 -7.76 7.73
C GLU A 638 -0.63 -6.64 8.79
N PRO A 639 0.46 -6.55 9.58
CA PRO A 639 0.61 -5.50 10.59
C PRO A 639 0.62 -4.07 10.02
N PHE A 640 0.87 -3.93 8.72
CA PHE A 640 0.93 -2.62 8.06
C PHE A 640 -0.46 -2.05 7.71
N LYS A 641 -1.56 -2.71 8.11
CA LYS A 641 -2.93 -2.28 7.78
C LYS A 641 -3.71 -1.64 8.93
N ASN A 642 -3.16 -1.62 10.14
CA ASN A 642 -3.85 -1.21 11.37
C ASN A 642 -3.13 -0.04 12.05
N ARG A 643 -3.20 1.16 11.49
CA ARG A 643 -2.51 2.38 11.97
C ARG A 643 -1.07 2.12 12.44
N MET A 644 -0.24 1.49 11.62
CA MET A 644 1.03 0.92 12.07
C MET A 644 1.98 1.92 12.78
N VAL A 645 2.83 1.40 13.67
CA VAL A 645 3.93 2.13 14.32
C VAL A 645 5.25 1.40 14.11
N PHE A 646 6.34 2.14 13.87
CA PHE A 646 7.67 1.59 13.65
C PHE A 646 8.52 1.76 14.91
N VAL A 647 8.91 0.63 15.51
CA VAL A 647 9.61 0.58 16.79
C VAL A 647 11.05 0.12 16.57
N TYR A 648 12.01 1.03 16.74
CA TYR A 648 13.42 0.76 16.48
C TYR A 648 14.23 0.52 17.76
N ALA A 649 15.20 -0.39 17.68
CA ALA A 649 16.08 -0.77 18.77
C ALA A 649 16.98 0.39 19.26
N THR A 650 17.19 0.47 20.57
CA THR A 650 18.14 1.42 21.19
C THR A 650 19.10 0.81 22.20
N ALA A 651 18.97 -0.48 22.52
CA ALA A 651 19.79 -1.15 23.52
C ALA A 651 20.95 -1.98 22.93
N GLY A 652 21.21 -1.88 21.62
CA GLY A 652 22.32 -2.55 20.96
C GLY A 652 23.61 -1.74 20.96
N THR A 653 24.59 -2.22 20.19
CA THR A 653 25.80 -1.47 19.86
C THR A 653 25.45 -0.19 19.07
N PRO A 654 26.35 0.82 19.02
CA PRO A 654 26.10 2.03 18.23
C PRO A 654 25.74 1.76 16.77
N GLN A 655 26.35 0.74 16.15
CA GLN A 655 26.11 0.34 14.78
C GLN A 655 24.72 -0.30 14.60
N GLU A 656 24.30 -1.16 15.54
CA GLU A 656 22.97 -1.78 15.50
C GLU A 656 21.85 -0.74 15.73
N ASN A 657 22.04 0.16 16.69
CA ASN A 657 21.10 1.25 16.96
C ASN A 657 20.97 2.19 15.76
N THR A 658 22.11 2.50 15.11
CA THR A 658 22.13 3.32 13.89
C THR A 658 21.36 2.63 12.77
N TRP A 659 21.63 1.34 12.52
CA TRP A 659 20.91 0.58 11.50
C TRP A 659 19.41 0.53 11.77
N ALA A 660 18.98 0.23 12.99
CA ALA A 660 17.57 0.09 13.32
C ALA A 660 16.79 1.38 13.05
N PHE A 661 17.35 2.52 13.45
CA PHE A 661 16.75 3.83 13.14
C PHE A 661 16.77 4.14 11.64
N GLU A 662 17.90 3.94 10.97
CA GLU A 662 18.02 4.22 9.53
C GLU A 662 17.07 3.37 8.69
N LYS A 663 16.91 2.09 9.04
CA LYS A 663 15.98 1.18 8.38
C LYS A 663 14.53 1.58 8.62
N ALA A 664 14.15 1.90 9.85
CA ALA A 664 12.80 2.37 10.17
C ALA A 664 12.47 3.68 9.43
N ARG A 665 13.43 4.60 9.34
CA ARG A 665 13.29 5.84 8.55
C ARG A 665 13.16 5.55 7.05
N TYR A 666 14.01 4.68 6.49
CA TYR A 666 13.96 4.31 5.08
C TYR A 666 12.59 3.73 4.68
N ASP A 667 12.01 2.90 5.53
CA ASP A 667 10.66 2.36 5.31
C ASP A 667 9.57 3.42 5.43
N ALA A 668 9.69 4.34 6.39
CA ALA A 668 8.74 5.44 6.52
C ALA A 668 8.80 6.37 5.31
N GLU A 669 10.01 6.64 4.77
CA GLU A 669 10.22 7.40 3.55
C GLU A 669 9.58 6.70 2.33
N THR A 670 9.77 5.38 2.22
CA THR A 670 9.19 4.58 1.13
C THR A 670 7.66 4.54 1.21
N TRP A 671 7.12 4.37 2.42
CA TRP A 671 5.67 4.39 2.67
C TRP A 671 5.05 5.75 2.39
N TYR A 672 5.70 6.84 2.81
CA TYR A 672 5.28 8.21 2.48
C TYR A 672 5.17 8.41 0.97
N TYR A 673 6.19 7.99 0.22
CA TYR A 673 6.21 8.16 -1.22
C TYR A 673 5.14 7.33 -1.91
N ARG A 674 5.20 6.00 -1.78
CA ARG A 674 4.34 5.06 -2.51
C ARG A 674 2.90 5.07 -2.01
N GLY A 675 2.73 5.21 -0.69
CA GLY A 675 1.44 5.08 -0.03
C GLY A 675 0.78 6.40 0.34
N ASN A 676 1.35 7.56 -0.01
CA ASN A 676 0.87 8.86 0.49
C ASN A 676 0.71 8.88 2.02
N GLY A 677 1.55 8.10 2.69
CA GLY A 677 1.31 7.67 4.05
C GLY A 677 2.10 8.44 5.08
N ALA A 678 1.78 8.18 6.34
CA ALA A 678 2.48 8.78 7.47
C ALA A 678 2.67 7.73 8.57
N VAL A 679 3.92 7.50 8.97
CA VAL A 679 4.25 6.52 10.02
C VAL A 679 4.94 7.20 11.18
N GLU A 680 4.62 6.73 12.38
CA GLU A 680 5.29 7.16 13.61
C GLU A 680 6.51 6.29 13.88
N LEU A 681 7.67 6.92 14.08
CA LEU A 681 8.90 6.27 14.50
C LEU A 681 9.06 6.41 16.01
N VAL A 682 9.13 5.29 16.73
CA VAL A 682 9.18 5.24 18.19
C VAL A 682 10.42 4.45 18.61
N ALA A 683 11.21 5.01 19.53
CA ALA A 683 12.30 4.24 20.14
C ALA A 683 11.68 3.15 21.04
N ASP A 684 12.24 1.94 21.02
CA ASP A 684 11.81 0.82 21.87
C ASP A 684 11.71 1.15 23.38
N LYS A 685 12.58 2.01 23.90
CA LYS A 685 12.56 2.51 25.28
C LYS A 685 11.35 3.39 25.60
N ASP A 686 10.80 4.07 24.60
CA ASP A 686 9.62 4.93 24.72
C ASP A 686 8.33 4.18 24.32
N PHE A 687 8.47 2.93 23.88
CA PHE A 687 7.34 2.10 23.45
C PHE A 687 6.64 1.40 24.63
N ASN A 688 5.32 1.60 24.70
CA ASN A 688 4.43 0.92 25.63
C ASN A 688 3.23 0.33 24.87
N PRO A 689 3.00 -1.01 24.88
CA PRO A 689 1.90 -1.65 24.14
C PRO A 689 0.53 -1.01 24.35
N SER A 690 0.21 -0.57 25.57
CA SER A 690 -1.09 0.03 25.91
C SER A 690 -1.33 1.39 25.26
N ALA A 691 -0.29 2.19 25.03
CA ALA A 691 -0.38 3.47 24.33
C ALA A 691 -0.63 3.30 22.82
N PHE A 692 -0.36 2.10 22.29
CA PHE A 692 -0.53 1.72 20.89
C PHE A 692 -1.54 0.57 20.76
N LYS A 693 -2.64 0.62 21.52
CA LYS A 693 -3.69 -0.39 21.51
C LYS A 693 -4.25 -0.60 20.10
N ASP A 694 -4.41 -1.87 19.71
CA ASP A 694 -4.95 -2.30 18.42
C ASP A 694 -4.23 -1.74 17.17
N ARG A 695 -3.04 -1.15 17.35
CA ARG A 695 -2.15 -0.76 16.25
C ARG A 695 -1.23 -1.91 15.88
N GLY A 696 -0.99 -2.09 14.59
CA GLY A 696 0.09 -2.94 14.10
C GLY A 696 1.45 -2.38 14.50
N VAL A 697 2.38 -3.26 14.89
CA VAL A 697 3.71 -2.86 15.33
C VAL A 697 4.74 -3.45 14.38
N VAL A 698 5.67 -2.64 13.88
CA VAL A 698 6.80 -3.11 13.09
C VAL A 698 8.07 -2.92 13.91
N ILE A 699 8.73 -4.02 14.26
CA ILE A 699 9.96 -4.03 15.06
C ILE A 699 11.17 -4.04 14.14
N TYR A 700 12.14 -3.17 14.44
CA TYR A 700 13.46 -3.13 13.82
C TYR A 700 14.51 -3.46 14.89
N GLY A 701 15.17 -4.60 14.76
CA GLY A 701 16.11 -5.14 15.75
C GLY A 701 15.79 -6.59 16.13
N ASN A 702 16.43 -7.09 17.18
CA ASN A 702 16.32 -8.46 17.68
C ASN A 702 16.19 -8.49 19.21
N SER A 703 16.05 -9.67 19.80
CA SER A 703 15.84 -9.84 21.26
C SER A 703 16.99 -9.31 22.11
N SER A 704 18.20 -9.21 21.57
CA SER A 704 19.39 -8.73 22.27
C SER A 704 19.48 -7.21 22.33
N ASN A 705 18.80 -6.48 21.44
CA ASN A 705 18.97 -5.03 21.30
C ASN A 705 17.66 -4.22 21.29
N ASN A 706 16.49 -4.86 21.15
CA ASN A 706 15.20 -4.17 21.12
C ASN A 706 14.40 -4.42 22.41
N LEU A 707 14.23 -3.38 23.23
CA LEU A 707 13.52 -3.43 24.52
C LEU A 707 12.00 -3.72 24.39
N ALA A 708 11.43 -3.59 23.19
CA ALA A 708 10.03 -3.96 22.94
C ALA A 708 9.86 -5.47 22.66
N TRP A 709 10.95 -6.20 22.39
CA TRP A 709 10.89 -7.62 22.02
C TRP A 709 10.19 -8.46 23.10
N GLY A 710 10.66 -8.39 24.36
CA GLY A 710 10.06 -9.14 25.46
C GLY A 710 8.59 -8.75 25.76
N LYS A 711 8.18 -7.53 25.41
CA LYS A 711 6.80 -7.06 25.62
C LYS A 711 5.81 -7.64 24.60
N LEU A 712 6.30 -7.97 23.39
CA LEU A 712 5.46 -8.32 22.24
C LEU A 712 5.65 -9.76 21.74
N LEU A 713 6.85 -10.32 21.94
CA LEU A 713 7.31 -11.55 21.29
C LEU A 713 7.81 -12.61 22.29
N ALA A 714 7.52 -12.47 23.59
CA ALA A 714 7.96 -13.43 24.62
C ALA A 714 7.52 -14.88 24.32
N ASN A 715 6.30 -15.05 23.79
CA ASN A 715 5.74 -16.36 23.45
C ASN A 715 5.88 -16.71 21.96
N CYS A 716 6.66 -15.94 21.20
CA CYS A 716 6.88 -16.22 19.79
C CYS A 716 7.82 -17.43 19.64
N PRO A 717 7.49 -18.44 18.81
CA PRO A 717 8.37 -19.58 18.56
C PRO A 717 9.58 -19.21 17.69
N VAL A 718 9.61 -17.99 17.14
CA VAL A 718 10.75 -17.43 16.42
C VAL A 718 11.50 -16.47 17.35
N GLN A 719 12.72 -16.80 17.71
CA GLN A 719 13.59 -15.97 18.55
C GLN A 719 14.87 -15.63 17.79
N ILE A 720 15.24 -14.36 17.79
CA ILE A 720 16.44 -13.87 17.10
C ILE A 720 17.29 -13.14 18.11
N SER A 721 18.55 -13.52 18.23
CA SER A 721 19.57 -12.84 19.03
C SER A 721 20.79 -12.53 18.19
N THR A 722 21.77 -11.83 18.75
CA THR A 722 23.08 -11.72 18.10
C THR A 722 23.64 -13.12 17.79
N GLY A 723 24.04 -13.34 16.54
CA GLY A 723 24.63 -14.57 16.01
C GLY A 723 23.69 -15.76 15.79
N LYS A 724 22.38 -15.66 16.09
CA LYS A 724 21.50 -16.85 16.09
C LYS A 724 20.02 -16.56 15.81
N ILE A 725 19.38 -17.44 15.05
CA ILE A 725 17.92 -17.53 14.89
C ILE A 725 17.46 -18.91 15.37
N THR A 726 16.42 -18.95 16.19
CA THR A 726 15.73 -20.17 16.63
C THR A 726 14.29 -20.16 16.12
N VAL A 727 13.84 -21.27 15.53
CA VAL A 727 12.45 -21.49 15.08
C VAL A 727 11.97 -22.82 15.64
N GLY A 728 11.15 -22.78 16.69
CA GLY A 728 10.79 -23.99 17.45
C GLY A 728 12.06 -24.66 17.98
N THR A 729 12.33 -25.89 17.55
CA THR A 729 13.54 -26.65 17.92
C THR A 729 14.73 -26.44 16.98
N ARG A 730 14.54 -25.78 15.83
CA ARG A 730 15.60 -25.58 14.82
C ARG A 730 16.40 -24.32 15.12
N GLN A 731 17.70 -24.37 14.83
CA GLN A 731 18.62 -23.25 15.03
C GLN A 731 19.42 -22.97 13.76
N PHE A 732 19.63 -21.69 13.49
CA PHE A 732 20.50 -21.18 12.44
C PHE A 732 21.52 -20.25 13.11
N ASN A 733 22.81 -20.49 12.87
CA ASN A 733 23.90 -19.72 13.45
C ASN A 733 24.62 -18.93 12.35
N GLY A 734 25.03 -17.71 12.67
CA GLY A 734 25.70 -16.80 11.75
C GLY A 734 25.41 -15.35 12.10
N ASP A 735 26.32 -14.43 11.76
CA ASP A 735 26.17 -12.98 11.95
C ASP A 735 25.55 -12.27 10.72
N ASP A 736 25.28 -13.04 9.66
CA ASP A 736 24.81 -12.57 8.37
C ASP A 736 23.38 -13.00 8.03
N LEU A 737 22.65 -13.54 9.01
CA LEU A 737 21.29 -14.00 8.88
C LEU A 737 20.28 -12.87 9.15
N SER A 738 19.17 -12.91 8.42
CA SER A 738 18.07 -11.97 8.44
C SER A 738 16.75 -12.71 8.55
N ALA A 739 15.72 -12.03 9.05
CA ALA A 739 14.37 -12.55 8.98
C ALA A 739 13.31 -11.46 8.81
N TYR A 740 12.26 -11.83 8.08
CA TYR A 740 10.95 -11.18 8.08
C TYR A 740 9.93 -12.15 8.67
N PHE A 741 9.20 -11.75 9.71
CA PHE A 741 8.10 -12.58 10.21
C PHE A 741 6.98 -11.80 10.89
N ILE A 742 5.83 -12.46 11.03
CA ILE A 742 4.66 -11.96 11.74
C ILE A 742 4.42 -12.72 13.05
N TRP A 743 3.89 -12.02 14.06
CA TRP A 743 3.36 -12.61 15.28
C TRP A 743 2.07 -11.89 15.74
N PRO A 744 0.99 -12.59 16.16
CA PRO A 744 -0.21 -11.92 16.66
C PRO A 744 0.08 -11.18 17.97
N ARG A 745 -0.53 -9.99 18.13
CA ARG A 745 -0.50 -9.29 19.41
C ARG A 745 -1.46 -9.97 20.39
N GLN A 746 -0.93 -10.40 21.54
CA GLN A 746 -1.72 -11.03 22.61
C GLN A 746 -2.71 -10.05 23.26
N ASP A 747 -2.42 -8.75 23.21
CA ASP A 747 -3.23 -7.67 23.78
C ASP A 747 -4.22 -7.04 22.78
N SER A 748 -4.38 -7.64 21.60
CA SER A 748 -5.31 -7.18 20.56
C SER A 748 -6.05 -8.37 19.95
N LYS A 749 -7.23 -8.10 19.36
CA LYS A 749 -8.01 -9.07 18.59
C LYS A 749 -7.74 -9.00 17.08
N THR A 750 -7.18 -7.89 16.61
CA THR A 750 -7.07 -7.55 15.18
C THR A 750 -5.66 -7.18 14.77
N ALA A 751 -4.82 -6.73 15.72
CA ALA A 751 -3.45 -6.33 15.44
C ALA A 751 -2.43 -7.46 15.60
N SER A 752 -1.33 -7.29 14.88
CA SER A 752 -0.21 -8.21 14.79
C SER A 752 1.10 -7.39 14.79
N VAL A 753 2.23 -8.08 14.93
CA VAL A 753 3.59 -7.54 14.94
C VAL A 753 4.30 -8.04 13.69
N ALA A 754 4.91 -7.15 12.92
CA ALA A 754 5.87 -7.49 11.87
C ALA A 754 7.28 -7.28 12.43
N VAL A 755 8.21 -8.17 12.10
CA VAL A 755 9.58 -8.10 12.59
C VAL A 755 10.53 -8.07 11.41
N ILE A 756 11.36 -7.03 11.37
CA ILE A 756 12.46 -6.85 10.42
C ILE A 756 13.76 -6.94 11.22
N SER A 757 14.48 -8.05 11.07
CA SER A 757 15.56 -8.40 12.00
C SER A 757 16.78 -8.98 11.31
N GLY A 758 17.89 -9.03 12.06
CA GLY A 758 19.12 -9.69 11.69
C GLY A 758 19.95 -10.09 12.91
N THR A 759 20.82 -11.08 12.73
CA THR A 759 21.68 -11.64 13.78
C THR A 759 22.99 -10.87 13.97
N GLY A 760 23.34 -9.99 13.05
CA GLY A 760 24.50 -9.12 13.11
C GLY A 760 24.41 -8.05 12.03
N LYS A 761 25.44 -7.20 11.92
CA LYS A 761 25.42 -6.06 10.98
C LYS A 761 25.12 -6.48 9.54
N LYS A 762 25.75 -7.55 9.05
CA LYS A 762 25.54 -8.05 7.67
C LYS A 762 24.10 -8.52 7.46
N GLY A 763 23.56 -9.30 8.41
CA GLY A 763 22.17 -9.77 8.35
C GLY A 763 21.16 -8.63 8.47
N MET A 764 21.40 -7.67 9.36
CA MET A 764 20.61 -6.45 9.46
C MET A 764 20.59 -5.68 8.13
N GLN A 765 21.75 -5.47 7.51
CA GLN A 765 21.83 -4.78 6.21
C GLN A 765 21.22 -5.59 5.07
N ALA A 766 21.30 -6.92 5.09
CA ALA A 766 20.57 -7.75 4.14
C ALA A 766 19.05 -7.60 4.29
N ALA A 767 18.54 -7.25 5.47
CA ALA A 767 17.11 -6.92 5.62
C ALA A 767 16.73 -5.51 5.13
N ASN A 768 17.65 -4.73 4.54
CA ASN A 768 17.38 -3.36 4.09
C ASN A 768 16.35 -3.27 2.97
N ALA A 769 16.24 -4.32 2.15
CA ALA A 769 15.29 -4.38 1.05
C ALA A 769 13.85 -4.26 1.58
N ASN A 770 13.00 -3.50 0.89
CA ASN A 770 11.62 -3.22 1.33
C ASN A 770 10.57 -3.52 0.25
N GLN A 771 10.80 -4.57 -0.54
CA GLN A 771 9.89 -5.06 -1.59
C GLN A 771 8.52 -5.47 -1.06
N TYR A 772 8.33 -5.61 0.25
CA TYR A 772 7.01 -5.75 0.84
C TYR A 772 6.12 -4.51 0.61
N PHE A 773 6.68 -3.36 0.23
CA PHE A 773 5.92 -2.21 -0.28
C PHE A 773 5.66 -2.22 -1.79
N ALA A 774 6.05 -3.27 -2.52
CA ALA A 774 5.59 -3.49 -3.89
C ALA A 774 4.18 -4.11 -3.89
N GLY A 775 3.30 -3.59 -4.75
CA GLY A 775 1.94 -4.14 -4.88
C GLY A 775 1.98 -5.55 -5.49
N GLY A 776 1.26 -6.48 -4.89
CA GLY A 776 1.16 -7.87 -5.34
C GLY A 776 2.35 -8.74 -4.98
N SER A 777 3.34 -8.23 -4.23
CA SER A 777 4.46 -9.06 -3.76
C SER A 777 4.04 -9.94 -2.58
N GLY A 778 4.12 -11.26 -2.74
CA GLY A 778 3.86 -12.22 -1.68
C GLY A 778 5.02 -12.28 -0.68
N PHE A 779 4.70 -12.21 0.61
CA PHE A 779 5.62 -12.54 1.69
C PHE A 779 4.94 -13.60 2.57
N PRO A 780 5.62 -14.69 2.97
CA PRO A 780 5.05 -15.69 3.86
C PRO A 780 4.97 -15.17 5.31
N ASP A 781 4.55 -16.01 6.27
CA ASP A 781 4.54 -15.60 7.68
C ASP A 781 5.95 -15.52 8.28
N LEU A 782 6.87 -16.33 7.77
CA LEU A 782 8.28 -16.35 8.15
C LEU A 782 9.14 -16.55 6.90
N MET A 783 10.17 -15.74 6.76
CA MET A 783 11.26 -15.92 5.81
C MET A 783 12.59 -15.65 6.52
N ILE A 784 13.53 -16.58 6.45
CA ILE A 784 14.90 -16.46 6.94
C ILE A 784 15.84 -16.56 5.74
N PHE A 785 16.80 -15.65 5.67
CA PHE A 785 17.77 -15.59 4.58
C PHE A 785 19.12 -15.07 5.09
N SER A 786 20.19 -15.38 4.38
CA SER A 786 21.53 -14.85 4.64
C SER A 786 21.85 -13.69 3.70
N SER A 787 22.94 -12.98 4.01
CA SER A 787 23.47 -11.91 3.17
C SER A 787 23.83 -12.36 1.75
N ASP A 788 24.07 -13.65 1.54
CA ASP A 788 24.32 -14.24 0.22
C ASP A 788 23.11 -14.17 -0.71
N MET A 789 21.89 -13.91 -0.21
CA MET A 789 20.71 -13.72 -1.05
C MET A 789 20.93 -12.59 -2.06
N LEU A 790 21.64 -11.52 -1.65
CA LEU A 790 21.94 -10.39 -2.52
C LEU A 790 22.81 -10.76 -3.73
N ASN A 791 23.58 -11.84 -3.65
CA ASN A 791 24.44 -12.31 -4.72
C ASN A 791 23.81 -13.50 -5.47
N SER A 792 23.37 -14.51 -4.72
CA SER A 792 22.95 -15.82 -5.23
C SER A 792 21.43 -15.99 -5.36
N GLY A 793 20.63 -14.98 -4.97
CA GLY A 793 19.17 -15.04 -4.97
C GLY A 793 18.65 -16.11 -4.02
N PHE A 794 17.76 -16.99 -4.50
CA PHE A 794 17.07 -17.99 -3.68
C PHE A 794 18.01 -18.88 -2.84
N LYS A 795 19.25 -19.14 -3.29
CA LYS A 795 20.22 -19.94 -2.53
C LYS A 795 20.58 -19.34 -1.16
N GLY A 796 20.38 -18.02 -1.00
CA GLY A 796 20.52 -17.35 0.28
C GLY A 796 19.33 -17.54 1.23
N VAL A 797 18.19 -18.08 0.77
CA VAL A 797 17.03 -18.36 1.63
C VAL A 797 17.27 -19.65 2.41
N LYS A 798 17.14 -19.55 3.74
CA LYS A 798 17.36 -20.65 4.69
C LYS A 798 16.07 -21.34 5.08
N MET A 799 14.98 -20.57 5.23
CA MET A 799 13.66 -21.09 5.56
C MET A 799 12.58 -20.14 5.08
N ALA A 800 11.44 -20.68 4.65
CA ALA A 800 10.22 -19.92 4.43
C ALA A 800 9.00 -20.76 4.81
N GLY A 801 7.95 -20.13 5.35
CA GLY A 801 6.75 -20.89 5.70
C GLY A 801 5.64 -20.09 6.35
N PHE A 802 4.60 -20.83 6.73
CA PHE A 802 3.38 -20.32 7.34
C PHE A 802 3.14 -21.03 8.67
N PHE A 803 2.81 -20.27 9.71
CA PHE A 803 2.41 -20.87 10.97
C PHE A 803 1.07 -21.62 10.83
N GLY A 804 0.83 -22.58 11.73
CA GLY A 804 -0.46 -23.24 11.85
C GLY A 804 -1.58 -22.26 12.23
N ASN A 805 -2.83 -22.74 12.23
CA ASN A 805 -3.96 -21.90 12.67
C ASN A 805 -3.83 -21.46 14.13
N ASP A 806 -3.10 -22.19 14.96
CA ASP A 806 -2.77 -21.82 16.35
C ASP A 806 -1.46 -21.01 16.48
N TRP A 807 -0.93 -20.52 15.36
CA TRP A 807 0.35 -19.82 15.26
C TRP A 807 1.59 -20.65 15.64
N SER A 808 1.44 -21.97 15.83
CA SER A 808 2.55 -22.85 16.15
C SER A 808 3.44 -23.16 14.92
N VAL A 809 4.69 -23.53 15.18
CA VAL A 809 5.59 -24.05 14.15
C VAL A 809 5.25 -25.50 13.84
N GLU A 810 4.87 -26.27 14.85
CA GLU A 810 4.61 -27.71 14.80
C GLU A 810 3.43 -28.07 13.89
N LYS A 811 2.39 -27.23 13.86
CA LYS A 811 1.25 -27.37 12.95
C LYS A 811 1.32 -26.47 11.73
N GLY A 812 2.46 -25.80 11.52
CA GLY A 812 2.71 -24.96 10.36
C GLY A 812 3.30 -25.73 9.20
N GLU A 813 3.50 -25.03 8.08
CA GLU A 813 4.11 -25.55 6.87
C GLU A 813 5.37 -24.72 6.58
N PHE A 814 6.55 -25.34 6.74
CA PHE A 814 7.84 -24.68 6.56
C PHE A 814 8.73 -25.51 5.65
N GLU A 815 9.33 -24.85 4.67
CA GLU A 815 10.35 -25.40 3.81
C GLU A 815 11.70 -24.75 4.14
N TYR A 816 12.77 -25.53 4.00
CA TYR A 816 14.14 -25.08 4.28
C TYR A 816 15.06 -25.55 3.17
N SER A 817 16.09 -24.77 2.87
CA SER A 817 17.12 -25.22 1.95
C SER A 817 17.91 -26.35 2.61
N SER A 818 18.10 -27.46 1.90
CA SER A 818 19.05 -28.48 2.33
C SER A 818 20.45 -27.87 2.26
N ASP A 819 21.11 -27.71 3.40
CA ASP A 819 22.54 -27.40 3.42
C ASP A 819 23.25 -28.53 2.64
N LYS A 820 23.84 -28.19 1.50
CA LYS A 820 24.84 -29.01 0.81
C LYS A 820 26.17 -28.31 0.91
#